data_AF-A0A089KI33-F1
#
_entry.id   AF-A0A089KI33-F1
#
_cell.length_a   1.000
_cell.length_b   1.000
_cell.length_c   1.000
_cell.angle_alpha   90.00
_cell.angle_beta   90.00
_cell.angle_gamma   90.00
#
_symmetry.space_group_name_H-M   'P 1'
#
loop_
_entity.id
_entity.type
_entity.pdbx_description
1 polymer ?
#
loop_
_entity_poly.entity_id
_entity_poly.type
_entity_poly.pdbx_seq_one_letter_code
_entity_poly.pdbx_strand_id
1 'polypeptide(L)'
;MSSYSRMQLLKMVENGELTPEEALVMIRGKQQPVPAEPLDAAPAAQDGLDRLIRKVLVDGVAAVLKVPAAKIHPDTDWKSFGFDSISFTAFHSHIAERLKVDLPMNAFFEYDTINELSRYLLEQSHANPAEPAVVYAMAGAAAETPSQAAGVQQPQETGNAKRPAITAAPDVTTAKQNPAPSGTGTNQAIPHGLQLIGSTDHFPLRFWSELRDNRTGSGRYRSYSLKEMKEDRHRYIHLLADTPSGNSMEVVLSGQGQPIVLVGGVGMASPMVLKQLEYFSHNYKLICIHNPGCGLSEDISDYTLEGRAEIVAGVLDSLGIAEPVAFIGLSWGGLLGQTFSVMYPERVSHLILVSSIYEIVNENPKMNADDAMRQDLEAVPGGTDYLELLECGKSIDQQIFTKYMEYYLPGNQKSYSTLNILTQIQAPVLIVYGRNDTIINTRQSKVMGASIPGAKMLELEDAAHFLFMTHHEQLNRAVAGFLSGNCGQSSFNLKDNLEQMLDFEQRRTAELSIRGLECYGGLEEQLNRLCTGYAYRFLKESGIDVSPGTIHDRREWAQHLHLPAAYTRLLDSMIDMLAEDGIVKLMDSRVKFIAAPSAVSDPQPLYEACLESYPDFKGMLVFLDYCVGKYKEALSGRIPAVSVLFPKGSSEALEQSNQDTVEHGKERVYAGVVHDALALLIDGAEQGKVINILEVGGGTGLLTRQLLPLAERANVNYWFTDIGEYFLGKARQNPEFACLNFKAFDITKDPKAQGFVPGSFDAVLGLNVVHATRDIGGTVDNLKPLLVPGGVMMLIEACKPQRWVDMVWGLAEGWWVFEDHNLRHKSPVINPYAWEKVLSDSGFGEVQVLPNSDAGRFEADCVLAVAQYQ
;
A
#
# COMPACT_ATOMS: atom_id res chain seq x y z
N MET A 1 27.42 46.55 -28.02
CA MET A 1 28.76 46.18 -27.49
C MET A 1 28.75 46.56 -26.02
N SER A 2 28.86 45.66 -25.05
CA SER A 2 29.92 44.66 -24.89
C SER A 2 29.42 43.20 -24.80
N SER A 3 30.26 42.30 -25.27
CA SER A 3 30.05 40.89 -25.62
C SER A 3 30.46 39.93 -24.51
N TYR A 4 29.82 40.00 -23.34
CA TYR A 4 30.08 39.04 -22.27
C TYR A 4 29.02 37.94 -22.29
N SER A 5 29.46 36.68 -22.44
CA SER A 5 28.61 35.52 -22.25
C SER A 5 28.20 35.40 -20.78
N ARG A 6 27.08 34.71 -20.48
CA ARG A 6 26.61 34.50 -19.09
C ARG A 6 27.69 33.91 -18.17
N MET A 7 28.55 33.04 -18.71
CA MET A 7 29.66 32.44 -17.96
C MET A 7 30.75 33.46 -17.60
N GLN A 8 30.96 34.48 -18.45
CA GLN A 8 31.92 35.56 -18.17
C GLN A 8 31.36 36.54 -17.14
N LEU A 9 30.07 36.86 -17.21
CA LEU A 9 29.42 37.69 -16.18
C LEU A 9 29.44 37.01 -14.81
N LEU A 10 29.28 35.68 -14.76
CA LEU A 10 29.37 34.92 -13.51
C LEU A 10 30.77 34.99 -12.90
N LYS A 11 31.82 34.80 -13.71
CA LYS A 11 33.21 34.92 -13.25
C LYS A 11 33.57 36.32 -12.77
N MET A 12 33.00 37.36 -13.37
CA MET A 12 33.22 38.74 -12.93
C MET A 12 32.51 39.03 -11.60
N VAL A 13 31.38 38.36 -11.33
CA VAL A 13 30.70 38.41 -10.02
C VAL A 13 31.50 37.63 -8.97
N GLU A 14 32.01 36.44 -9.29
CA GLU A 14 32.84 35.63 -8.38
C GLU A 14 34.16 36.34 -8.02
N ASN A 15 34.73 37.10 -8.96
CA ASN A 15 35.95 37.87 -8.74
C ASN A 15 35.70 39.25 -8.09
N GLY A 16 34.45 39.60 -7.80
CA GLY A 16 34.08 40.86 -7.15
C GLY A 16 34.17 42.11 -8.04
N GLU A 17 34.27 41.93 -9.36
CA GLU A 17 34.34 43.04 -10.34
C GLU A 17 32.96 43.57 -10.73
N LEU A 18 31.90 42.78 -10.50
CA LEU A 18 30.50 43.13 -10.75
C LEU A 18 29.62 42.61 -9.60
N THR A 19 28.58 43.36 -9.23
CA THR A 19 27.56 42.84 -8.31
C THR A 19 26.54 41.96 -9.05
N PRO A 20 25.88 40.99 -8.36
CA PRO A 20 24.86 40.16 -8.96
C PRO A 20 23.72 40.97 -9.61
N GLU A 21 23.30 42.09 -9.01
CA GLU A 21 22.28 42.96 -9.59
C GLU A 21 22.75 43.67 -10.87
N GLU A 22 24.00 44.12 -10.94
CA GLU A 22 24.55 44.76 -12.14
C GLU A 22 24.67 43.78 -13.30
N ALA A 23 25.09 42.54 -13.04
CA ALA A 23 25.09 41.46 -14.02
C ALA A 23 23.67 41.17 -14.55
N LEU A 24 22.65 41.21 -13.68
CA LEU A 24 21.25 41.02 -14.05
C LEU A 24 20.68 42.16 -14.90
N VAL A 25 21.06 43.42 -14.61
CA VAL A 25 20.66 44.58 -15.41
C VAL A 25 21.31 44.54 -16.80
N MET A 26 22.56 44.09 -16.88
CA MET A 26 23.25 43.87 -18.16
C MET A 26 22.61 42.74 -18.98
N ILE A 27 21.99 41.74 -18.33
CA ILE A 27 21.24 40.67 -18.99
C ILE A 27 19.86 41.16 -19.47
N ARG A 28 19.22 42.11 -18.77
CA ARG A 28 17.80 42.44 -18.97
C ARG A 28 17.50 43.67 -19.85
N GLY A 29 18.42 44.62 -20.03
CA GLY A 29 18.24 45.79 -20.92
C GLY A 29 17.22 46.83 -20.41
N LYS A 30 17.56 48.12 -20.44
CA LYS A 30 16.75 49.20 -19.83
C LYS A 30 15.62 49.70 -20.74
N GLN A 31 14.42 49.95 -20.18
CA GLN A 31 13.44 50.92 -20.70
C GLN A 31 13.19 52.04 -19.66
N GLN A 32 13.02 53.28 -20.15
CA GLN A 32 12.87 54.51 -19.36
C GLN A 32 11.38 54.93 -19.21
N PRO A 33 11.00 55.69 -18.16
CA PRO A 33 9.63 56.15 -17.91
C PRO A 33 9.34 57.57 -18.47
N VAL A 34 8.06 57.86 -18.73
CA VAL A 34 7.52 59.19 -19.13
C VAL A 34 6.62 59.74 -18.01
N PRO A 35 6.56 61.06 -17.76
CA PRO A 35 5.95 61.64 -16.56
C PRO A 35 4.45 61.94 -16.70
N ALA A 36 3.75 61.97 -15.56
CA ALA A 36 2.31 62.22 -15.42
C ALA A 36 1.97 63.69 -15.14
N GLU A 37 0.81 64.15 -15.64
CA GLU A 37 0.10 65.35 -15.19
C GLU A 37 -1.28 64.99 -14.60
N PRO A 38 -1.89 65.84 -13.75
CA PRO A 38 -2.94 65.46 -12.80
C PRO A 38 -4.36 65.67 -13.33
N LEU A 39 -5.28 64.82 -12.88
CA LEU A 39 -6.72 64.86 -13.20
C LEU A 39 -7.58 65.02 -11.94
N ASP A 40 -8.40 66.07 -11.93
CA ASP A 40 -9.72 66.14 -11.27
C ASP A 40 -10.78 65.84 -12.36
N ALA A 41 -11.99 65.31 -12.14
CA ALA A 41 -12.67 64.74 -10.97
C ALA A 41 -13.96 64.01 -11.45
N ALA A 42 -14.42 63.05 -10.63
CA ALA A 42 -15.81 62.62 -10.35
C ALA A 42 -16.64 61.65 -11.26
N PRO A 43 -17.08 61.90 -12.51
CA PRO A 43 -18.02 60.98 -13.18
C PRO A 43 -17.42 59.64 -13.63
N ALA A 44 -16.13 59.60 -13.92
CA ALA A 44 -15.43 58.39 -14.37
C ALA A 44 -15.25 57.33 -13.27
N ALA A 45 -15.42 57.71 -11.99
CA ALA A 45 -15.21 56.81 -10.86
C ALA A 45 -16.40 55.85 -10.63
N GLN A 46 -17.64 56.30 -10.86
CA GLN A 46 -18.84 55.46 -10.70
C GLN A 46 -18.94 54.36 -11.77
N ASP A 47 -18.72 54.72 -13.04
CA ASP A 47 -18.69 53.74 -14.15
C ASP A 47 -17.54 52.73 -14.00
N GLY A 48 -16.47 53.12 -13.33
CA GLY A 48 -15.33 52.25 -13.02
C GLY A 48 -15.63 51.26 -11.88
N LEU A 49 -16.37 51.69 -10.86
CA LEU A 49 -16.76 50.84 -9.74
C LEU A 49 -17.79 49.78 -10.14
N ASP A 50 -18.83 50.16 -10.89
CA ASP A 50 -19.81 49.18 -11.40
C ASP A 50 -19.13 48.12 -12.28
N ARG A 51 -18.21 48.55 -13.16
CA ARG A 51 -17.42 47.61 -13.97
C ARG A 51 -16.55 46.68 -13.14
N LEU A 52 -15.94 47.18 -12.07
CA LEU A 52 -15.11 46.37 -11.17
C LEU A 52 -15.96 45.34 -10.43
N ILE A 53 -17.09 45.75 -9.85
CA ILE A 53 -17.99 44.85 -9.11
C ILE A 53 -18.50 43.76 -10.04
N ARG A 54 -19.02 44.12 -11.22
CA ARG A 54 -19.45 43.15 -12.25
C ARG A 54 -18.34 42.20 -12.66
N LYS A 55 -17.11 42.72 -12.82
CA LYS A 55 -15.96 41.88 -13.14
C LYS A 55 -15.66 40.88 -12.03
N VAL A 56 -15.67 41.30 -10.75
CA VAL A 56 -15.47 40.39 -9.62
C VAL A 56 -16.58 39.34 -9.55
N LEU A 57 -17.83 39.73 -9.80
CA LEU A 57 -18.96 38.79 -9.84
C LEU A 57 -18.82 37.79 -10.98
N VAL A 58 -18.50 38.24 -12.20
CA VAL A 58 -18.30 37.34 -13.37
C VAL A 58 -17.08 36.44 -13.18
N ASP A 59 -15.96 36.97 -12.69
CA ASP A 59 -14.75 36.19 -12.39
C ASP A 59 -15.03 35.16 -11.28
N GLY A 60 -15.84 35.52 -10.29
CA GLY A 60 -16.27 34.62 -9.22
C GLY A 60 -17.14 33.48 -9.73
N VAL A 61 -18.15 33.77 -10.56
CA VAL A 61 -18.98 32.74 -11.21
C VAL A 61 -18.12 31.84 -12.11
N ALA A 62 -17.20 32.43 -12.89
CA ALA A 62 -16.29 31.68 -13.76
C ALA A 62 -15.36 30.76 -12.98
N ALA A 63 -14.82 31.24 -11.86
CA ALA A 63 -13.91 30.49 -11.00
C ALA A 63 -14.63 29.36 -10.27
N VAL A 64 -15.80 29.63 -9.71
CA VAL A 64 -16.57 28.67 -8.90
C VAL A 64 -17.17 27.57 -9.78
N LEU A 65 -17.71 27.92 -10.95
CA LEU A 65 -18.42 26.96 -11.82
C LEU A 65 -17.57 26.43 -12.97
N LYS A 66 -16.31 26.88 -13.09
CA LYS A 66 -15.37 26.49 -14.15
C LYS A 66 -15.93 26.73 -15.57
N VAL A 67 -16.77 27.76 -15.72
CA VAL A 67 -17.32 28.21 -17.02
C VAL A 67 -16.48 29.39 -17.51
N PRO A 68 -16.08 29.46 -18.80
CA PRO A 68 -15.37 30.62 -19.32
C PRO A 68 -16.16 31.91 -19.08
N ALA A 69 -15.51 32.96 -18.56
CA ALA A 69 -16.15 34.24 -18.25
C ALA A 69 -16.96 34.82 -19.43
N ALA A 70 -16.51 34.58 -20.67
CA ALA A 70 -17.20 34.99 -21.89
C ALA A 70 -18.56 34.31 -22.15
N LYS A 71 -18.87 33.21 -21.45
CA LYS A 71 -20.15 32.48 -21.55
C LYS A 71 -21.13 32.82 -20.42
N ILE A 72 -20.76 33.72 -19.52
CA ILE A 72 -21.56 34.12 -18.37
C ILE A 72 -22.38 35.34 -18.74
N HIS A 73 -23.70 35.17 -18.86
CA HIS A 73 -24.60 36.29 -19.09
C HIS A 73 -25.00 36.92 -17.75
N PRO A 74 -24.83 38.24 -17.55
CA PRO A 74 -25.06 38.87 -16.24
C PRO A 74 -26.50 38.83 -15.69
N ASP A 75 -27.49 38.57 -16.55
CA ASP A 75 -28.91 38.42 -16.19
C ASP A 75 -29.35 36.95 -16.01
N THR A 76 -28.43 35.99 -16.09
CA THR A 76 -28.77 34.58 -15.83
C THR A 76 -28.89 34.35 -14.32
N ASP A 77 -29.98 33.71 -13.91
CA ASP A 77 -30.24 33.31 -12.52
C ASP A 77 -29.14 32.35 -12.00
N TRP A 78 -28.70 32.52 -10.75
CA TRP A 78 -27.75 31.65 -10.06
C TRP A 78 -28.08 30.16 -10.20
N LYS A 79 -29.36 29.79 -10.11
CA LYS A 79 -29.78 28.38 -10.24
C LYS A 79 -29.53 27.84 -11.65
N SER A 80 -29.69 28.69 -12.67
CA SER A 80 -29.43 28.33 -14.06
C SER A 80 -27.94 28.17 -14.36
N PHE A 81 -27.09 28.81 -13.55
CA PHE A 81 -25.64 28.57 -13.56
C PHE A 81 -25.24 27.26 -12.85
N GLY A 82 -26.13 26.64 -12.06
CA GLY A 82 -25.84 25.42 -11.32
C GLY A 82 -25.22 25.67 -9.94
N PHE A 83 -25.45 26.84 -9.34
CA PHE A 83 -25.04 27.10 -7.96
C PHE A 83 -25.76 26.17 -6.96
N ASP A 84 -24.97 25.51 -6.12
CA ASP A 84 -25.42 24.80 -4.93
C ASP A 84 -24.94 25.51 -3.64
N SER A 85 -25.30 24.97 -2.47
CA SER A 85 -24.99 25.56 -1.17
C SER A 85 -23.49 25.73 -0.89
N ILE A 86 -22.64 24.88 -1.48
CA ILE A 86 -21.17 24.94 -1.33
C ILE A 86 -20.61 26.00 -2.27
N SER A 87 -21.08 26.02 -3.50
CA SER A 87 -20.69 26.97 -4.55
C SER A 87 -21.06 28.40 -4.17
N PHE A 88 -22.20 28.62 -3.50
CA PHE A 88 -22.56 29.94 -2.96
C PHE A 88 -21.60 30.41 -1.88
N THR A 89 -21.10 29.50 -1.04
CA THR A 89 -20.12 29.85 0.02
C THR A 89 -18.77 30.24 -0.59
N ALA A 90 -18.31 29.52 -1.62
CA ALA A 90 -17.09 29.86 -2.36
C ALA A 90 -17.22 31.19 -3.11
N PHE A 91 -18.38 31.44 -3.72
CA PHE A 91 -18.66 32.68 -4.43
C PHE A 91 -18.79 33.88 -3.49
N HIS A 92 -19.45 33.69 -2.34
CA HIS A 92 -19.47 34.67 -1.25
C HIS A 92 -18.06 35.06 -0.80
N SER A 93 -17.22 34.06 -0.52
CA SER A 93 -15.83 34.28 -0.09
C SER A 93 -15.03 35.05 -1.14
N HIS A 94 -15.21 34.72 -2.43
CA HIS A 94 -14.59 35.44 -3.54
C HIS A 94 -14.96 36.93 -3.57
N ILE A 95 -16.24 37.24 -3.37
CA ILE A 95 -16.75 38.62 -3.36
C ILE A 95 -16.24 39.38 -2.14
N ALA A 96 -16.37 38.79 -0.96
CA ALA A 96 -15.94 39.39 0.30
C ALA A 96 -14.43 39.70 0.30
N GLU A 97 -13.61 38.78 -0.22
CA GLU A 97 -12.17 38.96 -0.27
C GLU A 97 -11.74 40.06 -1.24
N ARG A 98 -12.33 40.11 -2.44
CA ARG A 98 -11.92 41.02 -3.50
C ARG A 98 -12.52 42.42 -3.40
N LEU A 99 -13.74 42.54 -2.90
CA LEU A 99 -14.40 43.83 -2.72
C LEU A 99 -14.28 44.35 -1.28
N LYS A 100 -13.79 43.54 -0.33
CA LYS A 100 -13.67 43.87 1.10
C LYS A 100 -15.01 44.35 1.68
N VAL A 101 -16.10 43.68 1.27
CA VAL A 101 -17.47 43.96 1.72
C VAL A 101 -17.96 42.84 2.64
N ASP A 102 -18.75 43.22 3.65
CA ASP A 102 -19.51 42.26 4.45
C ASP A 102 -20.87 42.00 3.77
N LEU A 103 -20.91 40.96 2.93
CA LEU A 103 -22.11 40.57 2.19
C LEU A 103 -22.86 39.49 2.99
N PRO A 104 -24.09 39.70 3.46
CA PRO A 104 -24.82 38.63 4.14
C PRO A 104 -25.31 37.58 3.14
N MET A 105 -25.29 36.29 3.53
CA MET A 105 -25.62 35.17 2.62
C MET A 105 -27.05 35.19 2.08
N ASN A 106 -27.99 35.84 2.77
CA ASN A 106 -29.36 36.00 2.27
C ASN A 106 -29.43 36.87 1.00
N ALA A 107 -28.41 37.70 0.73
CA ALA A 107 -28.38 38.54 -0.47
C ALA A 107 -28.42 37.74 -1.78
N PHE A 108 -27.85 36.53 -1.82
CA PHE A 108 -27.93 35.67 -3.01
C PHE A 108 -29.33 35.10 -3.28
N PHE A 109 -30.23 35.17 -2.30
CA PHE A 109 -31.63 34.74 -2.43
C PHE A 109 -32.58 35.92 -2.70
N GLU A 110 -32.11 37.16 -2.47
CA GLU A 110 -32.86 38.39 -2.73
C GLU A 110 -32.48 39.01 -4.08
N TYR A 111 -31.26 38.77 -4.57
CA TYR A 111 -30.74 39.25 -5.84
C TYR A 111 -30.24 38.07 -6.65
N ASP A 112 -31.00 37.65 -7.65
CA ASP A 112 -30.85 36.34 -8.34
C ASP A 112 -29.84 36.39 -9.50
N THR A 113 -29.35 37.58 -9.85
CA THR A 113 -28.45 37.79 -11.01
C THR A 113 -27.23 38.64 -10.68
N ILE A 114 -26.19 38.55 -11.52
CA ILE A 114 -24.98 39.41 -11.41
C ILE A 114 -25.37 40.89 -11.48
N ASN A 115 -26.35 41.24 -12.31
CA ASN A 115 -26.81 42.62 -12.46
C ASN A 115 -27.50 43.16 -11.20
N GLU A 116 -28.33 42.33 -10.56
CA GLU A 116 -29.04 42.70 -9.34
C GLU A 116 -28.11 42.79 -8.14
N LEU A 117 -27.22 41.80 -7.98
CA LEU A 117 -26.25 41.80 -6.90
C LEU A 117 -25.21 42.92 -7.06
N SER A 118 -24.80 43.25 -8.29
CA SER A 118 -23.94 44.41 -8.56
C SER A 118 -24.59 45.71 -8.13
N ARG A 119 -25.90 45.87 -8.42
CA ARG A 119 -26.66 47.07 -8.02
C ARG A 119 -26.78 47.19 -6.50
N TYR A 120 -27.08 46.09 -5.82
CA TYR A 120 -27.11 46.04 -4.36
C TYR A 120 -25.75 46.44 -3.76
N LEU A 121 -24.64 45.88 -4.25
CA LEU A 121 -23.30 46.20 -3.77
C LEU A 121 -22.90 47.66 -4.04
N LEU A 122 -23.33 48.23 -5.18
CA LEU A 122 -23.16 49.64 -5.47
C LEU A 122 -23.94 50.54 -4.49
N GLU A 123 -25.20 50.22 -4.23
CA GLU A 123 -26.04 50.97 -3.29
C GLU A 123 -25.49 50.91 -1.86
N GLN A 124 -24.99 49.75 -1.42
CA GLN A 124 -24.29 49.59 -0.14
C GLN A 124 -23.00 50.43 -0.07
N SER A 125 -22.23 50.48 -1.17
CA SER A 125 -21.01 51.30 -1.25
C SER A 125 -21.30 52.81 -1.21
N HIS A 126 -22.51 53.24 -1.59
CA HIS A 126 -22.95 54.63 -1.52
C HIS A 126 -23.54 55.02 -0.16
N ALA A 127 -24.07 54.06 0.60
CA ALA A 127 -24.68 54.30 1.91
C ALA A 127 -23.66 54.51 3.04
N ASN A 128 -22.41 54.09 2.87
CA ASN A 128 -21.37 54.19 3.90
C ASN A 128 -20.03 54.76 3.35
N PRO A 129 -19.88 56.08 3.20
CA PRO A 129 -18.69 56.71 2.61
C PRO A 129 -17.43 56.66 3.50
N ALA A 130 -17.53 56.10 4.72
CA ALA A 130 -16.49 56.19 5.74
C ALA A 130 -15.48 55.03 5.74
N GLU A 131 -15.62 54.02 4.88
CA GLU A 131 -14.63 52.95 4.72
C GLU A 131 -13.91 53.03 3.36
N PRO A 132 -12.59 53.33 3.32
CA PRO A 132 -11.83 53.41 2.09
C PRO A 132 -11.41 52.00 1.62
N ALA A 133 -12.36 51.17 1.23
CA ALA A 133 -12.11 49.79 0.81
C ALA A 133 -12.01 49.59 -0.72
N VAL A 134 -12.37 50.61 -1.52
CA VAL A 134 -12.58 50.44 -2.97
C VAL A 134 -11.46 51.03 -3.84
N VAL A 135 -10.58 51.87 -3.28
CA VAL A 135 -9.59 52.64 -4.06
C VAL A 135 -8.36 51.80 -4.46
N TYR A 136 -8.09 50.65 -3.82
CA TYR A 136 -6.91 49.83 -4.14
C TYR A 136 -7.08 48.85 -5.32
N ALA A 137 -8.29 48.66 -5.84
CA ALA A 137 -8.56 47.73 -6.95
C ALA A 137 -8.32 48.35 -8.34
N MET A 138 -8.20 49.69 -8.46
CA MET A 138 -7.95 50.36 -9.74
C MET A 138 -6.47 50.38 -10.18
N ALA A 139 -5.52 50.13 -9.27
CA ALA A 139 -4.09 50.19 -9.59
C ALA A 139 -3.49 48.88 -10.14
N GLY A 140 -4.19 47.74 -10.00
CA GLY A 140 -3.65 46.41 -10.35
C GLY A 140 -4.11 45.79 -11.68
N ALA A 141 -5.05 46.42 -12.40
CA ALA A 141 -5.72 45.83 -13.56
C ALA A 141 -5.24 46.35 -14.94
N ALA A 142 -4.11 47.06 -14.98
CA ALA A 142 -3.53 47.61 -16.22
C ALA A 142 -2.26 46.85 -16.66
N ALA A 143 -2.30 45.52 -16.70
CA ALA A 143 -1.33 44.71 -17.43
C ALA A 143 -1.93 43.32 -17.70
N GLU A 144 -2.46 43.14 -18.91
CA GLU A 144 -2.20 42.00 -19.81
C GLU A 144 -3.37 41.78 -20.79
N THR A 145 -3.08 42.07 -22.05
CA THR A 145 -3.93 41.82 -23.22
C THR A 145 -3.53 40.47 -23.85
N PRO A 146 -4.47 39.61 -24.28
CA PRO A 146 -4.15 38.36 -24.95
C PRO A 146 -3.86 38.56 -26.46
N SER A 147 -2.79 37.93 -26.96
CA SER A 147 -2.45 37.83 -28.39
C SER A 147 -2.93 36.50 -28.99
N GLN A 148 -3.42 36.57 -30.24
CA GLN A 148 -4.08 35.51 -31.00
C GLN A 148 -3.12 34.51 -31.70
N ALA A 149 -3.61 33.26 -31.79
CA ALA A 149 -3.67 32.36 -32.95
C ALA A 149 -2.43 31.94 -33.77
N ALA A 150 -2.22 30.62 -33.82
CA ALA A 150 -1.99 29.77 -35.01
C ALA A 150 -2.16 28.30 -34.53
N GLY A 151 -2.94 27.38 -35.10
CA GLY A 151 -3.37 27.13 -36.47
C GLY A 151 -2.75 25.79 -36.93
N VAL A 152 -3.59 24.89 -37.49
CA VAL A 152 -3.25 23.82 -38.49
C VAL A 152 -3.49 22.34 -38.08
N GLN A 153 -4.60 21.83 -38.64
CA GLN A 153 -4.85 20.54 -39.36
C GLN A 153 -5.11 19.19 -38.66
N GLN A 154 -6.31 18.67 -38.94
CA GLN A 154 -6.66 17.23 -39.05
C GLN A 154 -6.10 16.61 -40.35
N PRO A 155 -5.87 15.29 -40.35
CA PRO A 155 -6.51 14.39 -41.33
C PRO A 155 -7.04 13.09 -40.68
N GLN A 156 -8.31 12.73 -40.89
CA GLN A 156 -8.85 11.82 -41.93
C GLN A 156 -8.62 10.31 -41.73
N GLU A 157 -9.75 9.60 -41.63
CA GLU A 157 -9.92 8.15 -41.61
C GLU A 157 -9.57 7.48 -42.95
N THR A 158 -8.99 6.28 -42.89
CA THR A 158 -9.09 5.28 -43.97
C THR A 158 -9.15 3.84 -43.42
N GLY A 159 -10.33 3.21 -43.57
CA GLY A 159 -10.59 1.90 -44.20
C GLY A 159 -9.74 0.65 -43.93
N ASN A 160 -10.37 -0.32 -43.25
CA ASN A 160 -10.50 -1.77 -43.54
C ASN A 160 -9.36 -2.55 -44.25
N ALA A 161 -8.91 -3.64 -43.61
CA ALA A 161 -8.52 -4.89 -44.27
C ALA A 161 -8.80 -6.13 -43.38
N LYS A 162 -9.27 -7.21 -44.02
CA LYS A 162 -9.78 -8.47 -43.44
C LYS A 162 -8.67 -9.50 -43.13
N ARG A 163 -8.97 -10.32 -42.11
CA ARG A 163 -8.50 -11.68 -41.66
C ARG A 163 -7.87 -12.66 -42.69
N PRO A 164 -7.08 -13.67 -42.23
CA PRO A 164 -7.59 -15.00 -41.80
C PRO A 164 -6.88 -15.56 -40.54
N ALA A 165 -7.53 -16.16 -39.53
CA ALA A 165 -8.19 -17.48 -39.45
C ALA A 165 -7.27 -18.68 -39.74
N ILE A 166 -6.74 -19.33 -38.69
CA ILE A 166 -6.15 -20.68 -38.74
C ILE A 166 -6.77 -21.55 -37.62
N THR A 167 -7.32 -22.65 -38.11
CA THR A 167 -7.93 -23.89 -37.60
C THR A 167 -7.42 -24.56 -36.30
N ALA A 168 -8.38 -25.16 -35.56
CA ALA A 168 -8.28 -26.27 -34.60
C ALA A 168 -7.73 -27.57 -35.25
N ALA A 169 -7.32 -28.67 -34.61
CA ALA A 169 -7.66 -29.40 -33.35
C ALA A 169 -6.50 -30.44 -33.09
N PRO A 170 -6.55 -31.51 -32.24
CA PRO A 170 -7.67 -32.06 -31.45
C PRO A 170 -7.37 -32.53 -30.00
N ASP A 171 -8.47 -32.97 -29.38
CA ASP A 171 -8.70 -33.59 -28.07
C ASP A 171 -7.71 -34.66 -27.60
N VAL A 172 -7.44 -34.64 -26.29
CA VAL A 172 -7.22 -35.86 -25.49
C VAL A 172 -8.06 -35.79 -24.22
N THR A 173 -9.13 -36.58 -24.21
CA THR A 173 -9.92 -36.96 -23.05
C THR A 173 -9.12 -37.87 -22.11
N THR A 174 -9.10 -37.60 -20.79
CA THR A 174 -9.15 -38.70 -19.81
C THR A 174 -9.74 -38.26 -18.47
N ALA A 175 -10.58 -39.15 -17.96
CA ALA A 175 -11.44 -39.08 -16.80
C ALA A 175 -10.77 -38.81 -15.44
N LYS A 176 -11.56 -38.16 -14.58
CA LYS A 176 -11.44 -38.12 -13.12
C LYS A 176 -11.40 -39.52 -12.50
N GLN A 177 -10.56 -39.72 -11.49
CA GLN A 177 -10.90 -40.48 -10.27
C GLN A 177 -9.83 -40.26 -9.17
N ASN A 178 -10.26 -39.66 -8.05
CA ASN A 178 -9.55 -39.73 -6.76
C ASN A 178 -9.63 -41.15 -6.19
N PRO A 179 -8.66 -41.54 -5.35
CA PRO A 179 -9.06 -41.89 -3.99
C PRO A 179 -8.13 -41.32 -2.90
N ALA A 180 -8.74 -41.07 -1.74
CA ALA A 180 -8.14 -40.70 -0.47
C ALA A 180 -7.38 -41.88 0.18
N PRO A 181 -6.60 -41.67 1.27
CA PRO A 181 -5.42 -42.46 1.60
C PRO A 181 -5.74 -43.67 2.49
N SER A 182 -5.02 -44.77 2.30
CA SER A 182 -4.94 -45.87 3.27
C SER A 182 -3.49 -46.25 3.50
N GLY A 183 -2.99 -45.99 4.70
CA GLY A 183 -1.67 -46.43 5.14
C GLY A 183 -1.58 -47.95 5.24
N THR A 184 -0.40 -48.48 4.94
CA THR A 184 0.35 -49.48 5.73
C THR A 184 1.68 -49.69 5.02
N GLY A 185 2.78 -49.63 5.78
CA GLY A 185 4.14 -49.69 5.25
C GLY A 185 4.42 -50.99 4.49
N THR A 186 5.12 -50.86 3.38
CA THR A 186 5.88 -51.94 2.77
C THR A 186 7.27 -51.43 2.44
N ASN A 187 8.27 -52.17 2.91
CA ASN A 187 9.69 -52.02 2.62
C ASN A 187 9.88 -52.01 1.10
N GLN A 188 10.04 -50.84 0.48
CA GLN A 188 10.59 -50.77 -0.87
C GLN A 188 12.10 -50.98 -0.76
N ALA A 189 12.59 -52.03 -1.41
CA ALA A 189 14.03 -52.27 -1.51
C ALA A 189 14.69 -51.04 -2.12
N ILE A 190 15.66 -50.49 -1.40
CA ILE A 190 16.47 -49.37 -1.87
C ILE A 190 17.24 -49.86 -3.12
N PRO A 191 17.25 -49.11 -4.24
CA PRO A 191 18.02 -49.45 -5.44
C PRO A 191 19.49 -49.76 -5.12
N HIS A 192 20.13 -50.62 -5.92
CA HIS A 192 21.58 -50.85 -5.83
C HIS A 192 22.33 -49.52 -5.93
N GLY A 193 23.19 -49.21 -4.95
CA GLY A 193 23.97 -47.97 -4.91
C GLY A 193 23.44 -46.85 -4.02
N LEU A 194 22.37 -47.09 -3.23
CA LEU A 194 21.87 -46.13 -2.24
C LEU A 194 21.82 -46.78 -0.84
N GLN A 195 22.23 -46.03 0.19
CA GLN A 195 22.14 -46.44 1.59
C GLN A 195 21.38 -45.40 2.40
N LEU A 196 20.24 -45.78 2.99
CA LEU A 196 19.47 -44.90 3.87
C LEU A 196 20.18 -44.73 5.22
N ILE A 197 20.51 -43.48 5.58
CA ILE A 197 20.99 -43.11 6.91
C ILE A 197 19.81 -42.89 7.86
N GLY A 198 18.77 -42.21 7.37
CA GLY A 198 17.50 -42.11 8.08
C GLY A 198 16.49 -41.19 7.39
N SER A 199 15.27 -41.15 7.92
CA SER A 199 14.20 -40.25 7.45
C SER A 199 13.44 -39.69 8.64
N THR A 200 13.10 -38.41 8.56
CA THR A 200 12.52 -37.65 9.66
C THR A 200 11.63 -36.55 9.08
N ASP A 201 10.54 -36.22 9.77
CA ASP A 201 9.70 -35.07 9.45
C ASP A 201 10.30 -33.76 10.01
N HIS A 202 11.42 -33.84 10.74
CA HIS A 202 12.08 -32.69 11.37
C HIS A 202 13.56 -32.67 10.98
N PHE A 203 14.06 -31.52 10.54
CA PHE A 203 15.42 -31.42 10.05
C PHE A 203 16.47 -31.68 11.17
N PRO A 204 17.44 -32.57 10.99
CA PRO A 204 18.39 -32.96 12.04
C PRO A 204 19.53 -31.95 12.19
N LEU A 205 19.19 -30.73 12.62
CA LEU A 205 20.06 -29.55 12.58
C LEU A 205 21.50 -29.80 13.09
N ARG A 206 21.65 -30.43 14.26
CA ARG A 206 22.96 -30.60 14.93
C ARG A 206 23.79 -31.81 14.48
N PHE A 207 23.22 -32.70 13.66
CA PHE A 207 23.85 -33.97 13.28
C PHE A 207 25.29 -33.79 12.78
N TRP A 208 25.50 -32.86 11.85
CA TRP A 208 26.80 -32.64 11.22
C TRP A 208 27.85 -32.03 12.16
N SER A 209 27.44 -31.13 13.05
CA SER A 209 28.33 -30.59 14.09
C SER A 209 28.73 -31.63 15.13
N GLU A 210 27.82 -32.54 15.49
CA GLU A 210 28.09 -33.62 16.44
C GLU A 210 29.01 -34.69 15.84
N LEU A 211 28.84 -34.96 14.55
CA LEU A 211 29.72 -35.82 13.76
C LEU A 211 31.14 -35.24 13.71
N ARG A 212 31.29 -33.95 13.36
CA ARG A 212 32.58 -33.24 13.34
C ARG A 212 33.30 -33.30 14.69
N ASP A 213 32.56 -33.08 15.78
CA ASP A 213 33.13 -33.02 17.13
C ASP A 213 33.44 -34.41 17.73
N ASN A 214 33.30 -35.51 16.97
CA ASN A 214 33.44 -36.89 17.43
C ASN A 214 32.60 -37.21 18.69
N ARG A 215 31.45 -36.53 18.85
CA ARG A 215 30.52 -36.74 19.98
C ARG A 215 29.54 -37.89 19.71
N THR A 216 29.90 -38.83 18.84
CA THR A 216 29.05 -39.92 18.35
C THR A 216 28.82 -40.99 19.43
N GLY A 217 28.07 -40.63 20.46
CA GLY A 217 27.38 -41.55 21.36
C GLY A 217 25.89 -41.24 21.29
N SER A 218 25.10 -42.16 20.74
CA SER A 218 23.64 -42.10 20.49
C SER A 218 23.20 -41.54 19.12
N GLY A 219 23.38 -42.33 18.05
CA GLY A 219 22.61 -42.21 16.81
C GLY A 219 21.10 -42.42 17.05
N ARG A 220 20.47 -41.51 17.78
CA ARG A 220 19.04 -41.36 17.96
C ARG A 220 18.72 -39.89 17.73
N TYR A 221 17.93 -39.64 16.69
CA TYR A 221 17.15 -38.42 16.51
C TYR A 221 16.66 -37.93 17.87
N ARG A 222 17.13 -36.77 18.32
CA ARG A 222 16.61 -36.16 19.55
C ARG A 222 15.29 -35.48 19.19
N SER A 223 14.21 -35.91 19.84
CA SER A 223 12.87 -35.32 19.71
C SER A 223 12.80 -33.96 20.41
N TYR A 224 12.25 -32.96 19.73
CA TYR A 224 11.75 -31.73 20.31
C TYR A 224 10.35 -31.95 20.94
N SER A 225 9.86 -31.03 21.77
CA SER A 225 8.58 -31.16 22.46
C SER A 225 7.40 -30.66 21.61
N LEU A 226 6.18 -31.15 21.89
CA LEU A 226 4.91 -30.86 21.19
C LEU A 226 4.47 -29.38 21.09
N LYS A 227 5.21 -28.44 21.70
CA LYS A 227 5.00 -26.98 21.60
C LYS A 227 6.00 -26.32 20.63
N GLU A 228 7.09 -27.01 20.32
CA GLU A 228 8.15 -26.62 19.37
C GLU A 228 7.93 -27.26 17.97
N MET A 229 6.86 -28.04 17.80
CA MET A 229 6.56 -28.94 16.67
C MET A 229 5.30 -28.56 15.84
N LYS A 230 4.70 -27.37 15.99
CA LYS A 230 3.30 -27.19 15.53
C LYS A 230 3.06 -26.76 14.09
N GLU A 231 4.08 -26.41 13.27
CA GLU A 231 3.81 -25.89 11.91
C GLU A 231 4.63 -26.48 10.75
N ASP A 232 5.56 -27.42 10.98
CA ASP A 232 6.42 -27.94 9.90
C ASP A 232 6.05 -29.39 9.51
N ARG A 233 5.79 -29.64 8.21
CA ARG A 233 5.46 -30.98 7.65
C ARG A 233 6.31 -31.33 6.43
N HIS A 234 7.61 -31.09 6.47
CA HIS A 234 8.53 -31.54 5.42
C HIS A 234 9.24 -32.83 5.78
N ARG A 235 9.10 -33.86 4.94
CA ARG A 235 9.81 -35.13 5.12
C ARG A 235 11.20 -35.05 4.51
N TYR A 236 12.22 -35.18 5.35
CA TYR A 236 13.62 -35.26 4.96
C TYR A 236 14.07 -36.72 4.85
N ILE A 237 14.82 -37.04 3.79
CA ILE A 237 15.45 -38.34 3.59
C ILE A 237 16.95 -38.12 3.50
N HIS A 238 17.68 -38.73 4.41
CA HIS A 238 19.12 -38.63 4.50
C HIS A 238 19.72 -39.97 4.07
N LEU A 239 20.56 -39.95 3.03
CA LEU A 239 21.14 -41.15 2.42
C LEU A 239 22.59 -40.93 1.96
N LEU A 240 23.29 -42.03 1.71
CA LEU A 240 24.52 -42.09 0.93
C LEU A 240 24.19 -42.61 -0.47
N ALA A 241 24.79 -42.00 -1.48
CA ALA A 241 24.68 -42.40 -2.87
C ALA A 241 26.05 -42.77 -3.42
N ASP A 242 26.17 -44.02 -3.88
CA ASP A 242 27.36 -44.53 -4.54
C ASP A 242 27.52 -43.87 -5.92
N THR A 243 28.74 -43.52 -6.29
CA THR A 243 29.10 -42.98 -7.59
C THR A 243 29.77 -44.04 -8.46
N PRO A 244 29.79 -43.87 -9.80
CA PRO A 244 30.52 -44.77 -10.70
C PRO A 244 32.02 -44.91 -10.39
N SER A 245 32.61 -43.93 -9.70
CA SER A 245 34.02 -43.95 -9.27
C SER A 245 34.26 -44.81 -8.02
N GLY A 246 33.21 -45.33 -7.39
CA GLY A 246 33.29 -46.20 -6.22
C GLY A 246 33.31 -45.46 -4.87
N ASN A 247 32.93 -44.18 -4.85
CA ASN A 247 32.84 -43.35 -3.64
C ASN A 247 31.37 -43.13 -3.26
N SER A 248 31.10 -42.85 -1.98
CA SER A 248 29.75 -42.54 -1.48
C SER A 248 29.61 -41.06 -1.12
N MET A 249 28.61 -40.38 -1.68
CA MET A 249 28.31 -38.97 -1.36
C MET A 249 27.07 -38.88 -0.47
N GLU A 250 27.10 -38.02 0.54
CA GLU A 250 25.96 -37.74 1.40
C GLU A 250 24.96 -36.83 0.69
N VAL A 251 23.69 -37.23 0.73
CA VAL A 251 22.58 -36.51 0.10
C VAL A 251 21.43 -36.35 1.08
N VAL A 252 20.89 -35.13 1.13
CA VAL A 252 19.61 -34.85 1.80
C VAL A 252 18.56 -34.53 0.75
N LEU A 253 17.48 -35.32 0.74
CA LEU A 253 16.31 -35.12 -0.10
C LEU A 253 15.16 -34.51 0.70
N SER A 254 14.39 -33.64 0.05
CA SER A 254 13.10 -33.14 0.57
C SER A 254 12.13 -32.89 -0.58
N GLY A 255 10.83 -33.00 -0.31
CA GLY A 255 9.78 -32.66 -1.28
C GLY A 255 9.61 -33.67 -2.44
N GLN A 256 8.81 -33.25 -3.42
CA GLN A 256 8.44 -34.00 -4.63
C GLN A 256 8.25 -33.02 -5.80
N GLY A 257 8.35 -33.50 -7.05
CA GLY A 257 8.15 -32.66 -8.24
C GLY A 257 9.42 -32.53 -9.07
N GLN A 258 9.53 -31.43 -9.82
CA GLN A 258 10.71 -31.15 -10.65
C GLN A 258 11.96 -31.05 -9.76
N PRO A 259 13.10 -31.66 -10.17
CA PRO A 259 14.26 -31.74 -9.29
C PRO A 259 15.09 -30.45 -9.29
N ILE A 260 15.46 -30.03 -8.09
CA ILE A 260 16.41 -28.94 -7.83
C ILE A 260 17.62 -29.54 -7.10
N VAL A 261 18.79 -29.40 -7.71
CA VAL A 261 20.07 -29.76 -7.10
C VAL A 261 20.63 -28.55 -6.36
N LEU A 262 21.01 -28.74 -5.11
CA LEU A 262 21.69 -27.73 -4.30
C LEU A 262 23.10 -28.22 -3.98
N VAL A 263 24.09 -27.40 -4.30
CA VAL A 263 25.48 -27.61 -3.89
C VAL A 263 26.01 -26.37 -3.20
N GLY A 264 26.39 -26.56 -1.93
CA GLY A 264 26.99 -25.52 -1.10
C GLY A 264 28.44 -25.21 -1.45
N GLY A 265 29.01 -24.22 -0.76
CA GLY A 265 30.45 -23.99 -0.75
C GLY A 265 31.23 -25.15 -0.13
N VAL A 266 32.56 -25.14 -0.30
CA VAL A 266 33.43 -26.14 0.34
C VAL A 266 33.26 -26.07 1.86
N GLY A 267 32.91 -27.20 2.45
CA GLY A 267 32.68 -27.33 3.89
C GLY A 267 31.30 -26.97 4.41
N MET A 268 30.36 -26.67 3.51
CA MET A 268 28.96 -26.44 3.85
C MET A 268 28.13 -27.71 3.72
N ALA A 269 27.42 -28.07 4.78
CA ALA A 269 26.38 -29.10 4.79
C ALA A 269 24.96 -28.50 4.72
N SER A 270 23.96 -29.38 4.59
CA SER A 270 22.54 -29.07 4.42
C SER A 270 21.92 -28.06 5.41
N PRO A 271 22.36 -27.92 6.69
CA PRO A 271 21.83 -26.87 7.55
C PRO A 271 21.87 -25.48 6.92
N MET A 272 22.92 -25.16 6.17
CA MET A 272 23.08 -23.83 5.58
C MET A 272 22.08 -23.53 4.45
N VAL A 273 21.37 -24.54 3.95
CA VAL A 273 20.32 -24.40 2.92
C VAL A 273 18.94 -24.79 3.43
N LEU A 274 18.76 -24.88 4.75
CA LEU A 274 17.49 -25.26 5.37
C LEU A 274 16.33 -24.40 4.88
N LYS A 275 16.55 -23.08 4.72
CA LYS A 275 15.54 -22.14 4.23
C LYS A 275 15.10 -22.39 2.79
N GLN A 276 15.96 -22.97 1.96
CA GLN A 276 15.60 -23.41 0.61
C GLN A 276 14.87 -24.75 0.65
N LEU A 277 15.31 -25.68 1.52
CA LEU A 277 14.63 -26.97 1.71
C LEU A 277 13.19 -26.78 2.21
N GLU A 278 12.96 -25.90 3.19
CA GLU A 278 11.62 -25.54 3.70
C GLU A 278 10.75 -24.95 2.58
N TYR A 279 11.25 -23.93 1.90
CA TYR A 279 10.47 -23.19 0.90
C TYR A 279 10.11 -24.05 -0.33
N PHE A 280 11.11 -24.66 -0.99
CA PHE A 280 10.89 -25.29 -2.29
C PHE A 280 10.26 -26.69 -2.18
N SER A 281 10.33 -27.37 -1.04
CA SER A 281 9.90 -28.77 -0.93
C SER A 281 8.39 -28.98 -1.06
N HIS A 282 7.62 -27.89 -1.01
CA HIS A 282 6.20 -27.85 -1.33
C HIS A 282 5.92 -28.26 -2.79
N ASN A 283 6.77 -27.83 -3.73
CA ASN A 283 6.52 -27.92 -5.17
C ASN A 283 7.63 -28.62 -5.97
N TYR A 284 8.80 -28.80 -5.35
CA TYR A 284 10.00 -29.33 -5.99
C TYR A 284 10.60 -30.50 -5.20
N LYS A 285 11.35 -31.36 -5.90
CA LYS A 285 12.18 -32.39 -5.29
C LYS A 285 13.58 -31.82 -5.08
N LEU A 286 13.93 -31.52 -3.85
CA LEU A 286 15.24 -30.96 -3.50
C LEU A 286 16.25 -32.09 -3.32
N ILE A 287 17.44 -31.90 -3.89
CA ILE A 287 18.56 -32.83 -3.86
C ILE A 287 19.79 -32.04 -3.39
N CYS A 288 20.03 -32.01 -2.09
CA CYS A 288 21.21 -31.36 -1.53
C CYS A 288 22.37 -32.36 -1.49
N ILE A 289 23.37 -32.16 -2.35
CA ILE A 289 24.55 -33.03 -2.46
C ILE A 289 25.69 -32.37 -1.70
N HIS A 290 26.25 -33.08 -0.71
CA HIS A 290 27.39 -32.59 0.05
C HIS A 290 28.70 -32.77 -0.73
N ASN A 291 29.60 -31.79 -0.57
CA ASN A 291 30.92 -31.86 -1.17
C ASN A 291 31.76 -32.99 -0.52
N PRO A 292 32.72 -33.61 -1.25
CA PRO A 292 33.67 -34.57 -0.69
C PRO A 292 34.31 -34.11 0.61
N GLY A 293 34.31 -34.98 1.62
CA GLY A 293 34.76 -34.71 2.98
C GLY A 293 33.82 -33.91 3.86
N CYS A 294 32.66 -33.46 3.36
CA CYS A 294 31.63 -32.82 4.18
C CYS A 294 30.66 -33.88 4.72
N GLY A 295 30.51 -33.89 6.03
CA GLY A 295 29.60 -34.81 6.71
C GLY A 295 30.03 -36.27 6.51
N LEU A 296 29.18 -37.08 5.89
CA LEU A 296 29.45 -38.49 5.58
C LEU A 296 29.99 -38.71 4.15
N SER A 297 30.19 -37.65 3.36
CA SER A 297 30.72 -37.78 1.99
C SER A 297 32.18 -38.19 1.99
N GLU A 298 32.52 -39.23 1.24
CA GLU A 298 33.87 -39.78 1.18
C GLU A 298 34.87 -38.86 0.44
N ASP A 299 36.16 -39.13 0.64
CA ASP A 299 37.24 -38.54 -0.15
C ASP A 299 37.22 -39.08 -1.58
N ILE A 300 37.78 -38.31 -2.51
CA ILE A 300 37.80 -38.61 -3.95
C ILE A 300 39.22 -38.54 -4.50
N SER A 301 39.48 -39.17 -5.64
CA SER A 301 40.81 -39.17 -6.26
C SER A 301 41.03 -37.99 -7.23
N ASP A 302 39.97 -37.55 -7.93
CA ASP A 302 40.02 -36.45 -8.88
C ASP A 302 39.37 -35.19 -8.31
N TYR A 303 40.21 -34.22 -7.93
CA TYR A 303 39.76 -32.97 -7.36
C TYR A 303 39.40 -31.90 -8.40
N THR A 304 39.53 -32.15 -9.71
CA THR A 304 39.12 -31.21 -10.77
C THR A 304 37.62 -30.84 -10.67
N LEU A 305 37.23 -29.71 -11.28
CA LEU A 305 35.80 -29.38 -11.37
C LEU A 305 35.05 -30.39 -12.24
N GLU A 306 35.72 -30.93 -13.27
CA GLU A 306 35.19 -31.95 -14.18
C GLU A 306 34.91 -33.27 -13.46
N GLY A 307 35.89 -33.81 -12.73
CA GLY A 307 35.71 -35.04 -11.94
C GLY A 307 34.63 -34.90 -10.87
N ARG A 308 34.45 -33.69 -10.33
CA ARG A 308 33.35 -33.38 -9.39
C ARG A 308 32.00 -33.25 -10.08
N ALA A 309 31.97 -32.73 -11.31
CA ALA A 309 30.75 -32.70 -12.10
C ALA A 309 30.30 -34.14 -12.47
N GLU A 310 31.25 -35.05 -12.74
CA GLU A 310 31.00 -36.48 -12.92
C GLU A 310 30.42 -37.13 -11.65
N ILE A 311 30.91 -36.76 -10.46
CA ILE A 311 30.34 -37.20 -9.18
C ILE A 311 28.88 -36.77 -9.05
N VAL A 312 28.57 -35.49 -9.31
CA VAL A 312 27.19 -34.99 -9.26
C VAL A 312 26.29 -35.75 -10.24
N ALA A 313 26.75 -35.96 -11.49
CA ALA A 313 26.02 -36.76 -12.48
C ALA A 313 25.78 -38.19 -11.97
N GLY A 314 26.80 -38.83 -11.40
CA GLY A 314 26.72 -40.17 -10.83
C GLY A 314 25.71 -40.27 -9.68
N VAL A 315 25.68 -39.28 -8.78
CA VAL A 315 24.68 -39.21 -7.70
C VAL A 315 23.26 -39.09 -8.27
N LEU A 316 23.05 -38.24 -9.28
CA LEU A 316 21.75 -38.10 -9.95
C LEU A 316 21.32 -39.41 -10.62
N ASP A 317 22.25 -40.10 -11.27
CA ASP A 317 21.97 -41.39 -11.92
C ASP A 317 21.63 -42.48 -10.88
N SER A 318 22.34 -42.54 -9.75
CA SER A 318 22.03 -43.45 -8.63
C SER A 318 20.68 -43.16 -7.98
N LEU A 319 20.26 -41.90 -7.96
CA LEU A 319 18.92 -41.48 -7.53
C LEU A 319 17.83 -41.70 -8.58
N GLY A 320 18.19 -42.12 -9.81
CA GLY A 320 17.27 -42.32 -10.93
C GLY A 320 16.72 -41.02 -11.52
N ILE A 321 17.44 -39.90 -11.40
CA ILE A 321 17.02 -38.60 -11.93
C ILE A 321 17.49 -38.47 -13.37
N ALA A 322 16.61 -38.82 -14.32
CA ALA A 322 16.89 -38.70 -15.74
C ALA A 322 16.47 -37.33 -16.31
N GLU A 323 15.47 -36.67 -15.72
CA GLU A 323 15.02 -35.34 -16.15
C GLU A 323 16.08 -34.24 -15.90
N PRO A 324 16.06 -33.14 -16.68
CA PRO A 324 16.92 -31.98 -16.44
C PRO A 324 16.63 -31.32 -15.09
N VAL A 325 17.68 -31.02 -14.33
CA VAL A 325 17.60 -30.42 -12.99
C VAL A 325 17.77 -28.90 -13.06
N ALA A 326 17.10 -28.16 -12.18
CA ALA A 326 17.58 -26.81 -11.85
C ALA A 326 18.77 -26.93 -10.89
N PHE A 327 19.86 -26.23 -11.17
CA PHE A 327 21.09 -26.31 -10.38
C PHE A 327 21.30 -25.01 -9.60
N ILE A 328 21.28 -25.09 -8.27
CA ILE A 328 21.60 -23.97 -7.37
C ILE A 328 22.99 -24.19 -6.80
N GLY A 329 23.94 -23.37 -7.26
CA GLY A 329 25.32 -23.36 -6.78
C GLY A 329 25.58 -22.16 -5.86
N LEU A 330 25.90 -22.42 -4.60
CA LEU A 330 26.20 -21.39 -3.60
C LEU A 330 27.70 -21.20 -3.47
N SER A 331 28.18 -19.96 -3.53
CA SER A 331 29.60 -19.64 -3.36
C SER A 331 30.46 -20.49 -4.31
N TRP A 332 31.42 -21.25 -3.79
CA TRP A 332 32.23 -22.20 -4.56
C TRP A 332 31.39 -23.24 -5.33
N GLY A 333 30.24 -23.67 -4.80
CA GLY A 333 29.34 -24.61 -5.48
C GLY A 333 28.82 -24.11 -6.84
N GLY A 334 28.85 -22.80 -7.09
CA GLY A 334 28.53 -22.26 -8.41
C GLY A 334 29.64 -22.43 -9.45
N LEU A 335 30.92 -22.56 -9.08
CA LEU A 335 31.97 -23.00 -10.03
C LEU A 335 31.69 -24.40 -10.55
N LEU A 336 31.27 -25.28 -9.64
CA LEU A 336 30.87 -26.64 -10.00
C LEU A 336 29.61 -26.62 -10.86
N GLY A 337 28.60 -25.81 -10.51
CA GLY A 337 27.39 -25.64 -11.31
C GLY A 337 27.64 -25.12 -12.73
N GLN A 338 28.56 -24.15 -12.89
CA GLN A 338 29.00 -23.66 -14.20
C GLN A 338 29.64 -24.78 -15.03
N THR A 339 30.55 -25.55 -14.43
CA THR A 339 31.24 -26.66 -15.10
C THR A 339 30.26 -27.79 -15.47
N PHE A 340 29.38 -28.17 -14.54
CA PHE A 340 28.35 -29.17 -14.76
C PHE A 340 27.40 -28.77 -15.91
N SER A 341 27.02 -27.50 -15.98
CA SER A 341 26.13 -26.99 -17.04
C SER A 341 26.76 -27.01 -18.43
N VAL A 342 28.10 -26.96 -18.53
CA VAL A 342 28.81 -27.07 -19.80
C VAL A 342 29.06 -28.52 -20.18
N MET A 343 29.38 -29.39 -19.21
CA MET A 343 29.61 -30.82 -19.46
C MET A 343 28.31 -31.58 -19.75
N TYR A 344 27.22 -31.21 -19.09
CA TYR A 344 25.92 -31.89 -19.16
C TYR A 344 24.79 -30.91 -19.50
N PRO A 345 24.84 -30.21 -20.65
CA PRO A 345 23.88 -29.16 -20.99
C PRO A 345 22.43 -29.67 -21.04
N GLU A 346 22.23 -30.90 -21.53
CA GLU A 346 20.91 -31.54 -21.60
C GLU A 346 20.37 -31.97 -20.23
N ARG A 347 21.19 -31.95 -19.17
CA ARG A 347 20.79 -32.31 -17.80
C ARG A 347 20.47 -31.07 -16.96
N VAL A 348 20.59 -29.86 -17.49
CA VAL A 348 20.36 -28.62 -16.73
C VAL A 348 19.21 -27.82 -17.33
N SER A 349 18.12 -27.66 -16.59
CA SER A 349 17.01 -26.81 -17.00
C SER A 349 17.28 -25.33 -16.72
N HIS A 350 17.90 -25.02 -15.58
CA HIS A 350 18.22 -23.68 -15.09
C HIS A 350 19.50 -23.72 -14.26
N LEU A 351 20.32 -22.67 -14.34
CA LEU A 351 21.48 -22.49 -13.46
C LEU A 351 21.28 -21.23 -12.59
N ILE A 352 21.38 -21.39 -11.29
CA ILE A 352 21.24 -20.32 -10.30
C ILE A 352 22.56 -20.21 -9.53
N LEU A 353 23.19 -19.05 -9.64
CA LEU A 353 24.48 -18.73 -9.01
C LEU A 353 24.24 -17.75 -7.88
N VAL A 354 24.43 -18.20 -6.63
CA VAL A 354 24.16 -17.37 -5.44
C VAL A 354 25.46 -17.06 -4.73
N SER A 355 25.76 -15.77 -4.58
CA SER A 355 27.02 -15.26 -4.01
C SER A 355 28.24 -16.02 -4.54
N SER A 356 28.29 -16.25 -5.86
CA SER A 356 29.22 -17.21 -6.47
C SER A 356 30.43 -16.54 -7.13
N ILE A 357 31.37 -17.36 -7.60
CA ILE A 357 32.64 -16.97 -8.20
C ILE A 357 32.85 -17.64 -9.57
N TYR A 358 33.70 -17.04 -10.39
CA TYR A 358 34.26 -17.68 -11.60
C TYR A 358 35.76 -17.98 -11.45
N GLU A 359 36.40 -17.45 -10.41
CA GLU A 359 37.81 -17.66 -10.10
C GLU A 359 38.01 -17.65 -8.58
N ILE A 360 38.89 -18.51 -8.07
CA ILE A 360 39.20 -18.57 -6.65
C ILE A 360 40.29 -17.54 -6.33
N VAL A 361 39.90 -16.42 -5.74
CA VAL A 361 40.79 -15.34 -5.34
C VAL A 361 40.80 -15.23 -3.81
N ASN A 362 41.98 -15.30 -3.20
CA ASN A 362 42.11 -15.01 -1.77
C ASN A 362 42.29 -13.50 -1.58
N GLU A 363 41.17 -12.78 -1.43
CA GLU A 363 41.17 -11.31 -1.35
C GLU A 363 41.65 -10.76 -0.01
N ASN A 364 41.55 -11.56 1.07
CA ASN A 364 42.03 -11.17 2.40
C ASN A 364 42.83 -12.31 3.06
N PRO A 365 44.08 -12.56 2.61
CA PRO A 365 44.88 -13.71 3.06
C PRO A 365 45.30 -13.66 4.53
N LYS A 366 45.04 -12.54 5.24
CA LYS A 366 45.36 -12.36 6.67
C LYS A 366 44.17 -12.64 7.58
N MET A 367 42.97 -12.77 7.04
CA MET A 367 41.74 -12.95 7.82
C MET A 367 41.43 -14.43 8.00
N ASN A 368 41.07 -14.82 9.22
CA ASN A 368 40.58 -16.17 9.49
C ASN A 368 39.19 -16.35 8.86
N ALA A 369 38.96 -17.50 8.20
CA ALA A 369 37.69 -17.82 7.56
C ALA A 369 36.50 -17.75 8.54
N ASP A 370 36.66 -18.23 9.78
CA ASP A 370 35.58 -18.18 10.78
C ASP A 370 35.23 -16.74 11.18
N ASP A 371 36.24 -15.87 11.26
CA ASP A 371 36.03 -14.46 11.58
C ASP A 371 35.40 -13.71 10.41
N ALA A 372 35.76 -14.06 9.17
CA ALA A 372 35.13 -13.52 7.96
C ALA A 372 33.65 -13.89 7.88
N MET A 373 33.31 -15.15 8.14
CA MET A 373 31.92 -15.59 8.14
C MET A 373 31.08 -14.92 9.22
N ARG A 374 31.65 -14.75 10.42
CA ARG A 374 30.97 -14.04 11.51
C ARG A 374 30.75 -12.57 11.20
N GLN A 375 31.78 -11.88 10.70
CA GLN A 375 31.67 -10.46 10.32
C GLN A 375 30.66 -10.24 9.20
N ASP A 376 30.57 -11.16 8.24
CA ASP A 376 29.58 -11.07 7.16
C ASP A 376 28.14 -11.15 7.70
N LEU A 377 27.87 -12.03 8.67
CA LEU A 377 26.58 -12.10 9.35
C LEU A 377 26.32 -10.88 10.25
N GLU A 378 27.33 -10.37 10.94
CA GLU A 378 27.23 -9.15 11.76
C GLU A 378 27.01 -7.89 10.92
N ALA A 379 27.38 -7.91 9.64
CA ALA A 379 27.24 -6.77 8.73
C ALA A 379 25.80 -6.51 8.27
N VAL A 380 24.86 -7.42 8.55
CA VAL A 380 23.45 -7.30 8.13
C VAL A 380 22.48 -7.36 9.31
N PRO A 381 21.37 -6.58 9.30
CA PRO A 381 20.37 -6.62 10.36
C PRO A 381 19.82 -8.04 10.57
N GLY A 382 19.80 -8.52 11.82
CA GLY A 382 19.30 -9.86 12.17
C GLY A 382 20.21 -11.03 11.73
N GLY A 383 21.35 -10.78 11.10
CA GLY A 383 22.23 -11.85 10.60
C GLY A 383 22.80 -12.75 11.70
N THR A 384 22.96 -12.23 12.92
CA THR A 384 23.44 -13.01 14.09
C THR A 384 22.49 -14.13 14.51
N ASP A 385 21.20 -14.04 14.15
CA ASP A 385 20.20 -15.07 14.48
C ASP A 385 20.51 -16.39 13.74
N TYR A 386 21.33 -16.34 12.70
CA TYR A 386 21.70 -17.48 11.86
C TYR A 386 23.05 -18.12 12.26
N LEU A 387 23.69 -17.68 13.34
CA LEU A 387 24.98 -18.23 13.79
C LEU A 387 24.89 -19.72 14.14
N GLU A 388 23.81 -20.18 14.76
CA GLU A 388 23.63 -21.62 15.05
C GLU A 388 23.53 -22.44 13.76
N LEU A 389 22.81 -21.92 12.76
CA LEU A 389 22.65 -22.58 11.46
C LEU A 389 23.99 -22.70 10.72
N LEU A 390 24.78 -21.62 10.74
CA LEU A 390 26.14 -21.59 10.20
C LEU A 390 27.03 -22.63 10.90
N GLU A 391 27.07 -22.63 12.23
CA GLU A 391 27.91 -23.56 13.00
C GLU A 391 27.52 -25.03 12.82
N CYS A 392 26.21 -25.30 12.71
CA CYS A 392 25.69 -26.64 12.45
C CYS A 392 26.07 -27.16 11.06
N GLY A 393 26.23 -26.26 10.08
CA GLY A 393 26.57 -26.60 8.70
C GLY A 393 28.06 -26.84 8.44
N LYS A 394 28.95 -26.43 9.34
CA LYS A 394 30.41 -26.60 9.18
C LYS A 394 30.82 -28.03 9.53
N SER A 395 31.12 -28.87 8.54
CA SER A 395 31.37 -30.30 8.76
C SER A 395 32.45 -30.94 7.88
N ILE A 396 33.39 -30.16 7.37
CA ILE A 396 34.48 -30.68 6.53
C ILE A 396 35.58 -31.35 7.34
N ASP A 397 36.07 -32.48 6.84
CA ASP A 397 37.32 -33.07 7.31
C ASP A 397 38.52 -32.16 6.98
N GLN A 398 39.38 -31.90 7.98
CA GLN A 398 40.48 -30.95 7.85
C GLN A 398 41.56 -31.41 6.85
N GLN A 399 41.80 -32.72 6.72
CA GLN A 399 42.79 -33.25 5.78
C GLN A 399 42.29 -33.11 4.35
N ILE A 400 41.00 -33.41 4.13
CA ILE A 400 40.35 -33.21 2.84
C ILE A 400 40.29 -31.71 2.49
N PHE A 401 39.95 -30.83 3.43
CA PHE A 401 39.99 -29.38 3.22
C PHE A 401 41.39 -28.89 2.79
N THR A 402 42.44 -29.45 3.38
CA THR A 402 43.83 -29.14 2.98
C THR A 402 44.07 -29.52 1.52
N LYS A 403 43.55 -30.64 1.04
CA LYS A 403 43.62 -31.03 -0.38
C LYS A 403 42.87 -30.06 -1.30
N TYR A 404 41.69 -29.56 -0.90
CA TYR A 404 41.02 -28.49 -1.66
C TYR A 404 41.93 -27.26 -1.77
N MET A 405 42.54 -26.83 -0.67
CA MET A 405 43.41 -25.66 -0.65
C MET A 405 44.67 -25.88 -1.51
N GLU A 406 45.30 -27.05 -1.45
CA GLU A 406 46.44 -27.41 -2.30
C GLU A 406 46.10 -27.42 -3.79
N TYR A 407 44.89 -27.85 -4.13
CA TYR A 407 44.44 -27.98 -5.50
C TYR A 407 43.98 -26.65 -6.11
N TYR A 408 43.30 -25.81 -5.33
CA TYR A 408 42.55 -24.65 -5.83
C TYR A 408 43.18 -23.28 -5.50
N LEU A 409 44.10 -23.17 -4.54
CA LEU A 409 44.73 -21.89 -4.21
C LEU A 409 45.95 -21.57 -5.13
N PRO A 410 46.17 -20.29 -5.45
CA PRO A 410 47.26 -19.88 -6.33
C PRO A 410 48.64 -20.16 -5.71
N GLY A 411 49.39 -21.08 -6.33
CA GLY A 411 50.75 -21.45 -5.92
C GLY A 411 51.27 -22.73 -6.57
N ASN A 412 50.39 -23.66 -6.98
CA ASN A 412 50.84 -24.99 -7.43
C ASN A 412 50.43 -25.45 -8.85
N GLN A 413 49.48 -24.83 -9.54
CA GLN A 413 49.26 -24.94 -11.00
C GLN A 413 47.96 -24.18 -11.32
N LYS A 414 48.02 -23.12 -12.15
CA LYS A 414 46.90 -22.29 -12.66
C LYS A 414 45.83 -21.87 -11.62
N SER A 415 45.63 -20.56 -11.42
CA SER A 415 44.39 -20.07 -10.80
C SER A 415 43.19 -20.73 -11.52
N TYR A 416 42.44 -21.58 -10.80
CA TYR A 416 41.33 -22.32 -11.39
C TYR A 416 40.19 -21.33 -11.66
N SER A 417 39.92 -21.13 -12.95
CA SER A 417 38.91 -20.20 -13.42
C SER A 417 38.04 -20.86 -14.47
N THR A 418 36.73 -20.67 -14.34
CA THR A 418 35.71 -21.07 -15.31
C THR A 418 35.45 -19.98 -16.37
N LEU A 419 36.21 -18.87 -16.35
CA LEU A 419 35.98 -17.72 -17.24
C LEU A 419 35.94 -18.12 -18.73
N ASN A 420 36.75 -19.10 -19.13
CA ASN A 420 36.83 -19.62 -20.50
C ASN A 420 35.62 -20.48 -20.92
N ILE A 421 34.82 -20.98 -19.97
CA ILE A 421 33.65 -21.82 -20.24
C ILE A 421 32.31 -21.09 -20.01
N LEU A 422 32.29 -19.92 -19.36
CA LEU A 422 31.05 -19.18 -19.08
C LEU A 422 30.19 -18.90 -20.32
N THR A 423 30.83 -18.60 -21.45
CA THR A 423 30.15 -18.35 -22.73
C THR A 423 29.50 -19.59 -23.35
N GLN A 424 29.82 -20.77 -22.85
CA GLN A 424 29.34 -22.07 -23.35
C GLN A 424 28.10 -22.57 -22.58
N ILE A 425 27.71 -21.90 -21.49
CA ILE A 425 26.53 -22.25 -20.70
C ILE A 425 25.27 -21.99 -21.53
N GLN A 426 24.46 -23.04 -21.74
CA GLN A 426 23.26 -22.99 -22.58
C GLN A 426 21.97 -22.79 -21.78
N ALA A 427 21.95 -23.22 -20.52
CA ALA A 427 20.78 -23.08 -19.66
C ALA A 427 20.54 -21.59 -19.32
N PRO A 428 19.28 -21.17 -19.12
CA PRO A 428 18.97 -19.88 -18.50
C PRO A 428 19.73 -19.72 -17.18
N VAL A 429 20.33 -18.54 -16.96
CA VAL A 429 21.09 -18.24 -15.74
C VAL A 429 20.50 -17.10 -14.93
N LEU A 430 20.35 -17.30 -13.62
CA LEU A 430 20.11 -16.25 -12.63
C LEU A 430 21.32 -16.13 -11.70
N ILE A 431 21.82 -14.91 -11.52
CA ILE A 431 22.91 -14.58 -10.61
C ILE A 431 22.34 -13.68 -9.50
N VAL A 432 22.39 -14.14 -8.26
CA VAL A 432 21.93 -13.39 -7.08
C VAL A 432 23.12 -13.12 -6.16
N TYR A 433 23.32 -11.87 -5.75
CA TYR A 433 24.44 -11.51 -4.88
C TYR A 433 24.10 -10.30 -3.98
N GLY A 434 24.75 -10.23 -2.83
CA GLY A 434 24.59 -9.13 -1.89
C GLY A 434 25.54 -7.97 -2.18
N ARG A 435 25.05 -6.73 -2.06
CA ARG A 435 25.89 -5.53 -2.20
C ARG A 435 26.97 -5.43 -1.11
N ASN A 436 26.66 -5.95 0.08
CA ASN A 436 27.53 -5.91 1.26
C ASN A 436 28.31 -7.23 1.44
N ASP A 437 28.44 -8.06 0.40
CA ASP A 437 29.23 -9.29 0.47
C ASP A 437 30.69 -8.96 0.82
N THR A 438 31.11 -9.38 2.01
CA THR A 438 32.46 -9.11 2.55
C THR A 438 33.44 -10.25 2.26
N ILE A 439 32.96 -11.38 1.75
CA ILE A 439 33.73 -12.60 1.51
C ILE A 439 34.17 -12.66 0.04
N ILE A 440 33.28 -12.29 -0.88
CA ILE A 440 33.52 -12.27 -2.32
C ILE A 440 33.27 -10.87 -2.85
N ASN A 441 34.20 -10.37 -3.66
CA ASN A 441 33.97 -9.14 -4.38
C ASN A 441 32.82 -9.26 -5.37
N THR A 442 31.85 -8.33 -5.29
CA THR A 442 30.72 -8.23 -6.23
C THR A 442 31.15 -8.13 -7.70
N ARG A 443 32.41 -7.77 -7.99
CA ARG A 443 33.00 -7.85 -9.34
C ARG A 443 32.90 -9.26 -9.94
N GLN A 444 33.00 -10.32 -9.14
CA GLN A 444 32.87 -11.70 -9.62
C GLN A 444 31.50 -11.94 -10.27
N SER A 445 30.42 -11.56 -9.59
CA SER A 445 29.06 -11.62 -10.11
C SER A 445 28.88 -10.78 -11.38
N LYS A 446 29.46 -9.58 -11.43
CA LYS A 446 29.40 -8.69 -12.59
C LYS A 446 30.15 -9.25 -13.81
N VAL A 447 31.31 -9.87 -13.61
CA VAL A 447 32.04 -10.54 -14.69
C VAL A 447 31.26 -11.76 -15.19
N MET A 448 30.70 -12.57 -14.30
CA MET A 448 29.86 -13.70 -14.69
C MET A 448 28.65 -13.25 -15.52
N GLY A 449 27.89 -12.24 -15.04
CA GLY A 449 26.73 -11.74 -15.75
C GLY A 449 27.04 -11.11 -17.11
N ALA A 450 28.22 -10.49 -17.26
CA ALA A 450 28.68 -9.99 -18.55
C ALA A 450 29.16 -11.10 -19.51
N SER A 451 29.58 -12.25 -18.99
CA SER A 451 30.20 -13.33 -19.78
C SER A 451 29.21 -14.43 -20.17
N ILE A 452 28.18 -14.66 -19.36
CA ILE A 452 27.18 -15.71 -19.58
C ILE A 452 26.04 -15.15 -20.47
N PRO A 453 25.74 -15.77 -21.63
CA PRO A 453 24.69 -15.29 -22.52
C PRO A 453 23.31 -15.27 -21.86
N GLY A 454 22.64 -14.11 -21.86
CA GLY A 454 21.27 -13.98 -21.36
C GLY A 454 21.13 -14.11 -19.84
N ALA A 455 22.23 -14.07 -19.08
CA ALA A 455 22.17 -14.13 -17.63
C ALA A 455 21.39 -12.95 -17.04
N LYS A 456 20.48 -13.26 -16.12
CA LYS A 456 19.77 -12.28 -15.31
C LYS A 456 20.53 -12.06 -14.02
N MET A 457 20.63 -10.81 -13.57
CA MET A 457 21.32 -10.45 -12.34
C MET A 457 20.35 -9.79 -11.37
N LEU A 458 20.44 -10.18 -10.10
CA LEU A 458 19.75 -9.56 -8.98
C LEU A 458 20.78 -9.20 -7.89
N GLU A 459 20.92 -7.92 -7.63
CA GLU A 459 21.70 -7.40 -6.51
C GLU A 459 20.75 -7.07 -5.36
N LEU A 460 21.01 -7.62 -4.17
CA LEU A 460 20.27 -7.29 -2.95
C LEU A 460 21.03 -6.22 -2.16
N GLU A 461 20.41 -5.07 -1.92
CA GLU A 461 21.10 -3.86 -1.43
C GLU A 461 21.60 -3.99 0.03
N ASP A 462 20.87 -4.70 0.86
CA ASP A 462 21.13 -4.92 2.28
C ASP A 462 21.74 -6.30 2.58
N ALA A 463 21.90 -7.15 1.57
CA ALA A 463 22.44 -8.49 1.76
C ALA A 463 23.98 -8.57 1.69
N ALA A 464 24.53 -9.55 2.42
CA ALA A 464 25.94 -9.93 2.43
C ALA A 464 26.16 -11.31 1.78
N HIS A 465 27.28 -12.00 2.06
CA HIS A 465 27.63 -13.26 1.42
C HIS A 465 26.60 -14.37 1.67
N PHE A 466 26.17 -14.52 2.93
CA PHE A 466 25.22 -15.55 3.36
C PHE A 466 23.76 -15.20 3.09
N LEU A 467 23.46 -14.51 1.99
CA LEU A 467 22.11 -14.06 1.63
C LEU A 467 21.08 -15.20 1.52
N PHE A 468 21.53 -16.43 1.24
CA PHE A 468 20.66 -17.61 1.22
C PHE A 468 20.16 -18.03 2.62
N MET A 469 20.79 -17.52 3.68
CA MET A 469 20.35 -17.64 5.07
C MET A 469 19.69 -16.34 5.54
N THR A 470 20.33 -15.19 5.35
CA THR A 470 19.87 -13.92 5.94
C THR A 470 18.77 -13.22 5.15
N HIS A 471 18.74 -13.40 3.84
CA HIS A 471 17.77 -12.81 2.90
C HIS A 471 17.02 -13.92 2.13
N HIS A 472 16.81 -15.05 2.81
CA HIS A 472 16.32 -16.27 2.18
C HIS A 472 14.97 -16.08 1.48
N GLU A 473 14.08 -15.25 2.01
CA GLU A 473 12.79 -14.97 1.38
C GLU A 473 12.92 -14.28 0.02
N GLN A 474 13.75 -13.23 -0.05
CA GLN A 474 14.02 -12.49 -1.28
C GLN A 474 14.68 -13.41 -2.32
N LEU A 475 15.69 -14.19 -1.90
CA LEU A 475 16.33 -15.18 -2.76
C LEU A 475 15.33 -16.22 -3.27
N ASN A 476 14.55 -16.82 -2.37
CA ASN A 476 13.63 -17.90 -2.69
C ASN A 476 12.55 -17.43 -3.67
N ARG A 477 12.01 -16.22 -3.48
CA ARG A 477 11.08 -15.60 -4.45
C ARG A 477 11.72 -15.37 -5.81
N ALA A 478 12.93 -14.82 -5.85
CA ALA A 478 13.64 -14.58 -7.10
C ALA A 478 13.90 -15.88 -7.88
N VAL A 479 14.31 -16.93 -7.17
CA VAL A 479 14.54 -18.26 -7.76
C VAL A 479 13.22 -18.89 -8.22
N ALA A 480 12.15 -18.83 -7.42
CA ALA A 480 10.84 -19.36 -7.83
C ALA A 480 10.27 -18.67 -9.07
N GLY A 481 10.36 -17.33 -9.13
CA GLY A 481 9.98 -16.55 -10.31
C GLY A 481 10.83 -16.91 -11.52
N PHE A 482 12.13 -17.15 -11.33
CA PHE A 482 13.02 -17.60 -12.39
C PHE A 482 12.66 -18.98 -12.95
N LEU A 483 12.43 -19.97 -12.07
CA LEU A 483 12.10 -21.35 -12.45
C LEU A 483 10.74 -21.48 -13.15
N SER A 484 9.78 -20.62 -12.85
CA SER A 484 8.44 -20.63 -13.45
C SER A 484 8.37 -19.93 -14.81
N GLY A 485 9.48 -19.37 -15.31
CA GLY A 485 9.48 -18.52 -16.51
C GLY A 485 8.89 -17.13 -16.27
N ASN A 486 8.41 -16.88 -15.06
CA ASN A 486 7.87 -15.63 -14.55
C ASN A 486 8.98 -14.73 -14.01
N CYS A 487 10.16 -14.76 -14.64
CA CYS A 487 11.23 -13.85 -14.30
C CYS A 487 10.91 -12.49 -14.91
N GLY A 488 9.95 -11.84 -14.25
CA GLY A 488 9.16 -10.71 -14.72
C GLY A 488 7.76 -10.59 -14.06
N GLN A 489 7.13 -11.70 -13.67
CA GLN A 489 5.87 -11.66 -12.90
C GLN A 489 6.16 -11.86 -11.41
N SER A 490 6.79 -10.87 -10.79
CA SER A 490 6.49 -10.61 -9.38
C SER A 490 5.37 -9.55 -9.35
N SER A 491 4.19 -9.99 -9.77
CA SER A 491 2.96 -9.31 -9.38
C SER A 491 2.65 -9.78 -7.97
N PHE A 492 2.62 -8.86 -7.01
CA PHE A 492 1.99 -9.06 -5.70
C PHE A 492 0.84 -10.06 -5.82
N ASN A 493 0.89 -11.20 -5.13
CA ASN A 493 -0.19 -12.19 -5.12
C ASN A 493 -0.83 -12.18 -3.74
N LEU A 494 -2.12 -11.82 -3.66
CA LEU A 494 -2.80 -11.63 -2.38
C LEU A 494 -2.84 -12.93 -1.56
N LYS A 495 -3.02 -14.07 -2.22
CA LYS A 495 -3.09 -15.37 -1.56
C LYS A 495 -1.73 -15.77 -0.98
N ASP A 496 -0.68 -15.61 -1.76
CA ASP A 496 0.68 -15.98 -1.35
C ASP A 496 1.25 -15.03 -0.27
N ASN A 497 0.76 -13.78 -0.21
CA ASN A 497 1.20 -12.79 0.78
C ASN A 497 0.28 -12.68 2.01
N LEU A 498 -0.81 -13.48 2.09
CA LEU A 498 -1.78 -13.37 3.18
C LEU A 498 -1.15 -13.60 4.56
N GLU A 499 -0.33 -14.65 4.72
CA GLU A 499 0.36 -14.93 5.98
C GLU A 499 1.24 -13.76 6.40
N GLN A 500 1.97 -13.19 5.44
CA GLN A 500 2.82 -12.02 5.70
C GLN A 500 2.00 -10.78 6.08
N MET A 501 0.83 -10.56 5.47
CA MET A 501 -0.07 -9.47 5.85
C MET A 501 -0.68 -9.65 7.24
N LEU A 502 -0.95 -10.89 7.66
CA LEU A 502 -1.39 -11.20 9.03
C LEU A 502 -0.28 -10.93 10.05
N ASP A 503 0.96 -11.28 9.72
CA ASP A 503 2.12 -10.95 10.54
C ASP A 503 2.32 -9.43 10.63
N PHE A 504 2.07 -8.70 9.54
CA PHE A 504 2.08 -7.23 9.56
C PHE A 504 1.02 -6.70 10.53
N GLU A 505 -0.22 -7.18 10.44
CA GLU A 505 -1.30 -6.79 11.36
C GLU A 505 -0.91 -7.05 12.82
N GLN A 506 -0.36 -8.22 13.13
CA GLN A 506 0.07 -8.57 14.48
C GLN A 506 1.21 -7.68 14.98
N ARG A 507 2.25 -7.47 14.17
CA ARG A 507 3.38 -6.60 14.51
C ARG A 507 2.93 -5.16 14.73
N ARG A 508 2.13 -4.60 13.82
CA ARG A 508 1.59 -3.24 13.92
C ARG A 508 0.68 -3.08 15.14
N THR A 509 -0.16 -4.08 15.42
CA THR A 509 -1.00 -4.09 16.63
C THR A 509 -0.16 -4.05 17.90
N ALA A 510 0.91 -4.84 17.98
CA ALA A 510 1.83 -4.85 19.11
C ALA A 510 2.62 -3.54 19.24
N GLU A 511 3.17 -3.04 18.13
CA GLU A 511 3.94 -1.78 18.06
C GLU A 511 3.12 -0.58 18.52
N LEU A 512 1.88 -0.46 18.05
CA LEU A 512 1.03 0.69 18.32
C LEU A 512 0.28 0.58 19.64
N SER A 513 -0.01 -0.65 20.11
CA SER A 513 -0.71 -0.91 21.38
C SER A 513 -2.01 -0.11 21.54
N ILE A 514 -2.72 0.14 20.43
CA ILE A 514 -4.00 0.87 20.40
C ILE A 514 -5.06 0.04 21.11
N ARG A 515 -5.86 0.70 21.95
CA ARG A 515 -6.96 0.07 22.71
C ARG A 515 -8.28 0.58 22.18
N GLY A 516 -9.20 -0.33 21.82
CA GLY A 516 -10.55 0.05 21.41
C GLY A 516 -11.38 0.60 22.56
N LEU A 517 -12.53 1.19 22.26
CA LEU A 517 -13.43 1.80 23.25
C LEU A 517 -13.88 0.80 24.34
N GLU A 518 -14.05 -0.47 23.98
CA GLU A 518 -14.42 -1.57 24.87
C GLU A 518 -13.37 -1.88 25.94
N CYS A 519 -12.10 -1.49 25.71
CA CYS A 519 -11.03 -1.63 26.68
C CYS A 519 -11.08 -0.56 27.79
N TYR A 520 -11.85 0.51 27.61
CA TYR A 520 -12.03 1.57 28.60
C TYR A 520 -13.29 1.30 29.41
N GLY A 521 -13.10 0.85 30.65
CA GLY A 521 -14.17 0.33 31.51
C GLY A 521 -15.42 1.23 31.52
N GLY A 522 -16.51 0.74 30.90
CA GLY A 522 -17.81 1.40 30.85
C GLY A 522 -17.96 2.54 29.85
N LEU A 523 -16.92 2.94 29.11
CA LEU A 523 -16.96 4.12 28.23
C LEU A 523 -18.04 4.01 27.14
N GLU A 524 -18.07 2.89 26.40
CA GLU A 524 -19.07 2.68 25.34
C GLU A 524 -20.50 2.70 25.89
N GLU A 525 -20.73 2.15 27.08
CA GLU A 525 -22.03 2.19 27.76
C GLU A 525 -22.40 3.63 28.15
N GLN A 526 -21.48 4.40 28.74
CA GLN A 526 -21.74 5.79 29.10
C GLN A 526 -21.97 6.67 27.87
N LEU A 527 -21.23 6.47 26.78
CA LEU A 527 -21.45 7.15 25.50
C LEU A 527 -22.83 6.85 24.92
N ASN A 528 -23.24 5.59 24.94
CA ASN A 528 -24.57 5.19 24.47
C ASN A 528 -25.67 5.84 25.31
N ARG A 529 -25.52 5.86 26.64
CA ARG A 529 -26.44 6.55 27.55
C ARG A 529 -26.47 8.06 27.33
N LEU A 530 -25.31 8.66 27.04
CA LEU A 530 -25.19 10.08 26.75
C LEU A 530 -25.91 10.43 25.44
N CYS A 531 -25.71 9.64 24.39
CA CYS A 531 -26.41 9.78 23.12
C CYS A 531 -27.93 9.68 23.28
N THR A 532 -28.41 8.71 24.06
CA THR A 532 -29.84 8.55 24.41
C THR A 532 -30.39 9.75 25.15
N GLY A 533 -29.65 10.29 26.12
CA GLY A 533 -30.00 11.52 26.84
C GLY A 533 -30.08 12.72 25.90
N TYR A 534 -29.13 12.88 24.99
CA TYR A 534 -29.12 13.93 23.98
C TYR A 534 -30.30 13.83 23.01
N ALA A 535 -30.57 12.65 22.45
CA ALA A 535 -31.71 12.41 21.55
C ALA A 535 -33.03 12.75 22.25
N TYR A 536 -33.23 12.27 23.48
CA TYR A 536 -34.42 12.56 24.28
C TYR A 536 -34.56 14.07 24.58
N ARG A 537 -33.48 14.74 24.98
CA ARG A 537 -33.45 16.20 25.23
C ARG A 537 -33.80 16.97 23.96
N PHE A 538 -33.22 16.61 22.82
CA PHE A 538 -33.48 17.25 21.54
C PHE A 538 -34.95 17.16 21.13
N LEU A 539 -35.57 15.98 21.24
CA LEU A 539 -37.00 15.82 20.93
C LEU A 539 -37.87 16.69 21.84
N LYS A 540 -37.60 16.67 23.15
CA LYS A 540 -38.34 17.47 24.15
C LYS A 540 -38.21 18.98 23.89
N GLU A 541 -37.00 19.48 23.65
CA GLU A 541 -36.72 20.90 23.40
C GLU A 541 -37.21 21.40 22.03
N SER A 542 -37.52 20.45 21.14
CA SER A 542 -38.12 20.70 19.84
C SER A 542 -39.65 20.59 19.86
N GLY A 543 -40.27 20.45 21.04
CA GLY A 543 -41.72 20.51 21.21
C GLY A 543 -42.45 19.17 21.14
N ILE A 544 -41.74 18.05 21.05
CA ILE A 544 -42.34 16.72 21.07
C ILE A 544 -42.73 16.35 22.51
N ASP A 545 -43.98 15.93 22.71
CA ASP A 545 -44.46 15.46 24.01
C ASP A 545 -43.92 14.06 24.34
N VAL A 546 -42.86 14.05 25.14
CA VAL A 546 -42.16 12.83 25.59
C VAL A 546 -42.79 12.18 26.84
N SER A 547 -44.00 12.59 27.24
CA SER A 547 -44.66 12.04 28.43
C SER A 547 -45.00 10.54 28.28
N PRO A 548 -44.91 9.72 29.35
CA PRO A 548 -45.23 8.31 29.26
C PRO A 548 -46.66 8.07 28.77
N GLY A 549 -46.82 7.20 27.78
CA GLY A 549 -48.10 6.85 27.17
C GLY A 549 -48.48 7.69 25.94
N THR A 550 -47.76 8.77 25.64
CA THR A 550 -47.97 9.53 24.41
C THR A 550 -47.58 8.70 23.20
N ILE A 551 -48.32 8.90 22.10
CA ILE A 551 -48.11 8.21 20.84
C ILE A 551 -48.06 9.27 19.75
N HIS A 552 -47.03 9.21 18.93
CA HIS A 552 -46.87 10.10 17.80
C HIS A 552 -46.64 9.29 16.53
N ASP A 553 -46.99 9.83 15.36
CA ASP A 553 -46.53 9.29 14.08
C ASP A 553 -45.18 9.92 13.72
N ARG A 554 -44.16 9.09 13.45
CA ARG A 554 -42.83 9.58 13.07
C ARG A 554 -42.84 10.49 11.83
N ARG A 555 -43.82 10.31 10.93
CA ARG A 555 -43.98 11.15 9.74
C ARG A 555 -44.40 12.57 10.09
N GLU A 556 -45.15 12.74 11.18
CA GLU A 556 -45.57 14.05 11.69
C GLU A 556 -44.39 14.76 12.36
N TRP A 557 -43.44 14.04 12.95
CA TRP A 557 -42.24 14.65 13.56
C TRP A 557 -41.32 15.30 12.53
N ALA A 558 -41.06 14.63 11.40
CA ALA A 558 -40.25 15.24 10.34
C ALA A 558 -40.86 16.55 9.83
N GLN A 559 -42.19 16.59 9.71
CA GLN A 559 -42.94 17.80 9.33
C GLN A 559 -42.92 18.87 10.43
N HIS A 560 -43.18 18.47 11.69
CA HIS A 560 -43.22 19.36 12.85
C HIS A 560 -41.88 20.04 13.12
N LEU A 561 -40.79 19.29 12.93
CA LEU A 561 -39.42 19.76 13.10
C LEU A 561 -38.89 20.52 11.89
N HIS A 562 -39.66 20.61 10.80
CA HIS A 562 -39.25 21.18 9.52
C HIS A 562 -37.93 20.58 9.00
N LEU A 563 -37.73 19.28 9.21
CA LEU A 563 -36.49 18.59 8.83
C LEU A 563 -36.38 18.52 7.30
N PRO A 564 -35.25 18.96 6.72
CA PRO A 564 -34.89 18.60 5.36
C PRO A 564 -34.90 17.07 5.19
N ALA A 565 -35.32 16.60 4.01
CA ALA A 565 -35.41 15.17 3.71
C ALA A 565 -34.09 14.41 3.96
N ALA A 566 -32.94 15.08 3.77
CA ALA A 566 -31.62 14.51 4.03
C ALA A 566 -31.39 14.10 5.49
N TYR A 567 -32.09 14.70 6.47
CA TYR A 567 -31.85 14.47 7.90
C TYR A 567 -32.94 13.64 8.59
N THR A 568 -33.92 13.12 7.85
CA THR A 568 -34.93 12.22 8.45
C THR A 568 -34.30 10.92 8.96
N ARG A 569 -33.22 10.45 8.32
CA ARG A 569 -32.50 9.24 8.75
C ARG A 569 -31.72 9.44 10.05
N LEU A 570 -31.19 10.65 10.30
CA LEU A 570 -30.63 10.99 11.61
C LEU A 570 -31.71 10.98 12.70
N LEU A 571 -32.90 11.50 12.40
CA LEU A 571 -34.05 11.38 13.30
C LEU A 571 -34.44 9.92 13.54
N ASP A 572 -34.50 9.09 12.50
CA ASP A 572 -34.79 7.66 12.65
C ASP A 572 -33.73 6.94 13.51
N SER A 573 -32.44 7.26 13.34
CA SER A 573 -31.36 6.72 14.19
C SER A 573 -31.54 7.12 15.67
N MET A 574 -31.90 8.38 15.94
CA MET A 574 -32.26 8.83 17.30
C MET A 574 -33.47 8.08 17.88
N ILE A 575 -34.48 7.75 17.06
CA ILE A 575 -35.66 7.01 17.51
C ILE A 575 -35.32 5.55 17.79
N ASP A 576 -34.52 4.93 16.93
CA ASP A 576 -34.07 3.55 17.07
C ASP A 576 -33.24 3.36 18.35
N MET A 577 -32.31 4.27 18.66
CA MET A 577 -31.55 4.19 19.92
C MET A 577 -32.44 4.36 21.17
N LEU A 578 -33.45 5.23 21.12
CA LEU A 578 -34.44 5.35 22.19
C LEU A 578 -35.27 4.06 22.36
N ALA A 579 -35.52 3.34 21.25
CA ALA A 579 -36.25 2.08 21.29
C ALA A 579 -35.40 0.94 21.85
N GLU A 580 -34.13 0.87 21.45
CA GLU A 580 -33.13 -0.08 21.97
C GLU A 580 -32.96 0.05 23.48
N ASP A 581 -32.97 1.29 23.99
CA ASP A 581 -32.83 1.57 25.42
C ASP A 581 -34.16 1.48 26.20
N GLY A 582 -35.24 1.05 25.54
CA GLY A 582 -36.55 0.87 26.16
C GLY A 582 -37.25 2.17 26.57
N ILE A 583 -36.84 3.32 26.02
CA ILE A 583 -37.48 4.61 26.25
C ILE A 583 -38.78 4.73 25.46
N VAL A 584 -38.75 4.24 24.22
CA VAL A 584 -39.91 4.19 23.33
C VAL A 584 -40.20 2.77 22.86
N LYS A 585 -41.44 2.53 22.45
CA LYS A 585 -41.85 1.33 21.73
C LYS A 585 -42.28 1.70 20.31
N LEU A 586 -41.68 1.04 19.33
CA LEU A 586 -42.04 1.21 17.92
C LEU A 586 -43.27 0.36 17.57
N MET A 587 -44.22 0.96 16.86
CA MET A 587 -45.47 0.36 16.39
C MET A 587 -45.74 0.81 14.95
N ASP A 588 -45.08 0.15 13.98
CA ASP A 588 -45.05 0.59 12.58
C ASP A 588 -44.52 2.02 12.44
N SER A 589 -45.32 2.97 11.97
CA SER A 589 -44.93 4.40 11.92
C SER A 589 -45.06 5.13 13.25
N ARG A 590 -45.64 4.51 14.27
CA ARG A 590 -45.94 5.17 15.54
C ARG A 590 -44.86 4.90 16.58
N VAL A 591 -44.51 5.94 17.32
CA VAL A 591 -43.57 5.90 18.43
C VAL A 591 -44.35 6.16 19.71
N LYS A 592 -44.33 5.21 20.63
CA LYS A 592 -44.96 5.34 21.95
C LYS A 592 -43.90 5.54 23.03
N PHE A 593 -43.95 6.64 23.78
CA PHE A 593 -43.10 6.82 24.95
C PHE A 593 -43.58 5.90 26.08
N ILE A 594 -42.68 5.10 26.66
CA ILE A 594 -43.03 4.12 27.70
C ILE A 594 -42.25 4.33 29.00
N ALA A 595 -41.05 4.91 28.93
CA ALA A 595 -40.24 5.17 30.10
C ALA A 595 -40.69 6.45 30.82
N ALA A 596 -40.64 6.44 32.16
CA ALA A 596 -40.79 7.65 32.96
C ALA A 596 -39.64 8.62 32.68
N PRO A 597 -39.83 9.96 32.72
CA PRO A 597 -38.75 10.91 32.47
C PRO A 597 -37.53 10.72 33.37
N SER A 598 -37.72 10.21 34.60
CA SER A 598 -36.64 9.89 35.55
C SER A 598 -35.79 8.67 35.15
N ALA A 599 -36.23 7.88 34.17
CA ALA A 599 -35.48 6.73 33.66
C ALA A 599 -34.47 7.13 32.56
N VAL A 600 -34.60 8.33 31.98
CA VAL A 600 -33.63 8.88 31.03
C VAL A 600 -32.65 9.74 31.82
N SER A 601 -31.35 9.48 31.63
CA SER A 601 -30.30 10.28 32.28
C SER A 601 -30.29 11.69 31.70
N ASP A 602 -30.18 12.72 32.55
CA ASP A 602 -29.87 14.07 32.07
C ASP A 602 -28.48 14.05 31.42
N PRO A 603 -28.35 14.45 30.14
CA PRO A 603 -27.08 14.39 29.45
C PRO A 603 -26.02 15.32 30.07
N GLN A 604 -26.38 16.44 30.71
CA GLN A 604 -25.38 17.40 31.19
C GLN A 604 -24.52 16.85 32.34
N PRO A 605 -25.08 16.32 33.45
CA PRO A 605 -24.27 15.70 34.49
C PRO A 605 -23.52 14.45 34.00
N LEU A 606 -24.10 13.72 33.03
CA LEU A 606 -23.48 12.53 32.45
C LEU A 606 -22.26 12.90 31.59
N TYR A 607 -22.37 13.96 30.79
CA TYR A 607 -21.26 14.53 30.01
C TYR A 607 -20.11 14.97 30.93
N GLU A 608 -20.42 15.71 31.99
CA GLU A 608 -19.43 16.16 32.98
C GLU A 608 -18.72 14.97 33.66
N ALA A 609 -19.48 13.94 34.06
CA ALA A 609 -18.94 12.71 34.61
C ALA A 609 -18.07 11.92 33.60
N CYS A 610 -18.45 11.92 32.32
CA CYS A 610 -17.66 11.29 31.27
C CYS A 610 -16.32 12.02 31.05
N LEU A 611 -16.33 13.36 31.04
CA LEU A 611 -15.10 14.15 30.94
C LEU A 611 -14.16 13.93 32.12
N GLU A 612 -14.70 13.78 33.34
CA GLU A 612 -13.91 13.50 34.54
C GLU A 612 -13.34 12.06 34.52
N SER A 613 -14.15 11.09 34.09
CA SER A 613 -13.78 9.66 34.12
C SER A 613 -12.90 9.24 32.95
N TYR A 614 -13.01 9.93 31.80
CA TYR A 614 -12.34 9.58 30.55
C TYR A 614 -11.64 10.81 29.93
N PRO A 615 -10.66 11.42 30.62
CA PRO A 615 -9.99 12.64 30.17
C PRO A 615 -9.27 12.46 28.82
N ASP A 616 -8.82 11.24 28.52
CA ASP A 616 -8.18 10.87 27.25
C ASP A 616 -9.14 10.96 26.05
N PHE A 617 -10.45 11.01 26.28
CA PHE A 617 -11.50 11.13 25.25
C PHE A 617 -12.13 12.53 25.21
N LYS A 618 -11.48 13.52 25.82
CA LYS A 618 -11.99 14.88 25.93
C LYS A 618 -12.38 15.47 24.57
N GLY A 619 -11.54 15.33 23.54
CA GLY A 619 -11.81 15.87 22.20
C GLY A 619 -13.13 15.35 21.64
N MET A 620 -13.29 14.02 21.61
CA MET A 620 -14.49 13.32 21.15
C MET A 620 -15.74 13.74 21.93
N LEU A 621 -15.66 13.78 23.27
CA LEU A 621 -16.79 14.16 24.13
C LEU A 621 -17.21 15.62 23.90
N VAL A 622 -16.24 16.54 23.85
CA VAL A 622 -16.48 17.98 23.61
C VAL A 622 -17.07 18.19 22.22
N PHE A 623 -16.55 17.51 21.21
CA PHE A 623 -17.02 17.67 19.84
C PHE A 623 -18.42 17.09 19.64
N LEU A 624 -18.74 15.96 20.27
CA LEU A 624 -20.09 15.40 20.31
C LEU A 624 -21.09 16.38 20.95
N ASP A 625 -20.79 16.90 22.14
CA ASP A 625 -21.67 17.86 22.83
C ASP A 625 -21.87 19.14 21.99
N TYR A 626 -20.79 19.66 21.39
CA TYR A 626 -20.84 20.80 20.48
C TYR A 626 -21.78 20.54 19.28
N CYS A 627 -21.64 19.39 18.61
CA CYS A 627 -22.48 19.03 17.47
C CYS A 627 -23.95 18.97 17.87
N VAL A 628 -24.27 18.24 18.94
CA VAL A 628 -25.63 18.10 19.46
C VAL A 628 -26.21 19.45 19.89
N GLY A 629 -25.41 20.31 20.52
CA GLY A 629 -25.81 21.66 20.90
C GLY A 629 -26.26 22.53 19.72
N LYS A 630 -25.85 22.18 18.49
CA LYS A 630 -26.24 22.86 17.25
C LYS A 630 -27.37 22.21 16.48
N TYR A 631 -27.90 21.07 16.92
CA TYR A 631 -28.96 20.35 16.20
C TYR A 631 -30.18 21.20 15.92
N LYS A 632 -30.66 22.00 16.88
CA LYS A 632 -31.87 22.82 16.68
C LYS A 632 -31.70 23.81 15.53
N GLU A 633 -30.53 24.42 15.39
CA GLU A 633 -30.22 25.36 14.30
C GLU A 633 -29.98 24.60 12.98
N ALA A 634 -29.15 23.55 13.02
CA ALA A 634 -28.73 22.79 11.86
C ALA A 634 -29.88 22.00 11.22
N LEU A 635 -30.61 21.22 12.02
CA LEU A 635 -31.64 20.31 11.53
C LEU A 635 -32.92 21.06 11.11
N SER A 636 -33.18 22.26 11.63
CA SER A 636 -34.26 23.12 11.13
C SER A 636 -33.87 23.91 9.87
N GLY A 637 -32.64 23.76 9.37
CA GLY A 637 -32.14 24.44 8.17
C GLY A 637 -31.76 25.91 8.39
N ARG A 638 -31.70 26.41 9.63
CA ARG A 638 -31.27 27.80 9.92
C ARG A 638 -29.79 28.02 9.61
N ILE A 639 -28.99 26.97 9.77
CA ILE A 639 -27.59 26.91 9.33
C ILE A 639 -27.39 25.63 8.51
N PRO A 640 -26.47 25.62 7.53
CA PRO A 640 -26.09 24.37 6.87
C PRO A 640 -25.52 23.38 7.90
N ALA A 641 -26.07 22.17 8.00
CA ALA A 641 -25.66 21.23 9.06
C ALA A 641 -24.18 20.83 8.95
N VAL A 642 -23.66 20.67 7.74
CA VAL A 642 -22.24 20.38 7.49
C VAL A 642 -21.31 21.47 8.02
N SER A 643 -21.77 22.72 8.15
CA SER A 643 -20.97 23.82 8.71
C SER A 643 -20.73 23.69 10.22
N VAL A 644 -21.47 22.82 10.92
CA VAL A 644 -21.18 22.45 12.31
C VAL A 644 -19.92 21.58 12.35
N LEU A 645 -19.79 20.63 11.43
CA LEU A 645 -18.59 19.79 11.30
C LEU A 645 -17.38 20.57 10.78
N PHE A 646 -17.63 21.52 9.88
CA PHE A 646 -16.61 22.37 9.26
C PHE A 646 -16.92 23.86 9.47
N PRO A 647 -16.72 24.40 10.68
CA PRO A 647 -16.98 25.80 10.96
C PRO A 647 -16.18 26.71 10.03
N LYS A 648 -16.86 27.65 9.37
CA LYS A 648 -16.27 28.54 8.35
C LYS A 648 -15.59 27.79 7.19
N GLY A 649 -16.00 26.54 6.92
CA GLY A 649 -15.44 25.69 5.89
C GLY A 649 -14.06 25.10 6.24
N SER A 650 -13.65 25.12 7.50
CA SER A 650 -12.36 24.59 7.97
C SER A 650 -12.52 23.26 8.71
N SER A 651 -11.55 22.36 8.55
CA SER A 651 -11.43 21.08 9.26
C SER A 651 -10.72 21.21 10.62
N GLU A 652 -10.23 22.38 11.00
CA GLU A 652 -9.43 22.61 12.21
C GLU A 652 -10.12 22.12 13.50
N ALA A 653 -11.43 22.33 13.64
CA ALA A 653 -12.17 21.89 14.83
C ALA A 653 -12.21 20.35 14.95
N LEU A 654 -12.40 19.66 13.83
CA LEU A 654 -12.39 18.20 13.75
C LEU A 654 -10.97 17.65 13.99
N GLU A 655 -9.97 18.27 13.39
CA GLU A 655 -8.55 17.91 13.58
C GLU A 655 -8.13 18.08 15.05
N GLN A 656 -8.53 19.19 15.69
CA GLN A 656 -8.27 19.41 17.11
C GLN A 656 -8.99 18.38 17.98
N SER A 657 -10.26 18.06 17.68
CA SER A 657 -10.99 16.98 18.37
C SER A 657 -10.24 15.65 18.29
N ASN A 658 -9.71 15.30 17.11
CA ASN A 658 -8.95 14.08 16.92
C ASN A 658 -7.61 14.11 17.68
N GLN A 659 -6.92 15.25 17.73
CA GLN A 659 -5.68 15.41 18.51
C GLN A 659 -5.91 15.31 20.02
N ASP A 660 -7.05 15.81 20.51
CA ASP A 660 -7.45 15.78 21.91
C ASP A 660 -8.18 14.48 22.31
N THR A 661 -8.17 13.47 21.44
CA THR A 661 -8.75 12.14 21.69
C THR A 661 -7.65 11.11 21.53
N VAL A 662 -7.50 10.23 22.52
CA VAL A 662 -6.61 9.08 22.41
C VAL A 662 -7.04 8.22 21.22
N GLU A 663 -6.04 7.80 20.45
CA GLU A 663 -6.26 6.89 19.35
C GLU A 663 -6.82 5.57 19.88
N HIS A 664 -7.99 5.20 19.37
CA HIS A 664 -8.73 4.01 19.78
C HIS A 664 -9.11 3.14 18.58
N GLY A 665 -9.04 3.70 17.37
CA GLY A 665 -9.36 3.04 16.12
C GLY A 665 -8.16 2.29 15.50
N LYS A 666 -8.41 1.15 14.86
CA LYS A 666 -7.36 0.37 14.18
C LYS A 666 -6.95 0.90 12.79
N GLU A 667 -7.42 2.07 12.36
CA GLU A 667 -7.12 2.63 11.04
C GLU A 667 -5.61 2.78 10.81
N ARG A 668 -4.83 3.17 11.82
CA ARG A 668 -3.38 3.31 11.70
C ARG A 668 -2.65 1.97 11.68
N VAL A 669 -3.19 0.94 12.36
CA VAL A 669 -2.71 -0.44 12.22
C VAL A 669 -2.84 -0.86 10.76
N TYR A 670 -4.04 -0.70 10.19
CA TYR A 670 -4.29 -1.10 8.81
C TYR A 670 -3.61 -0.22 7.77
N ALA A 671 -3.42 1.08 8.03
CA ALA A 671 -2.59 1.93 7.17
C ALA A 671 -1.12 1.44 7.15
N GLY A 672 -0.61 0.97 8.29
CA GLY A 672 0.70 0.30 8.36
C GLY A 672 0.75 -1.02 7.60
N VAL A 673 -0.31 -1.83 7.66
CA VAL A 673 -0.41 -3.07 6.87
C VAL A 673 -0.46 -2.76 5.36
N VAL A 674 -1.22 -1.73 4.96
CA VAL A 674 -1.26 -1.25 3.57
C VAL A 674 0.12 -0.76 3.12
N HIS A 675 0.82 0.01 3.95
CA HIS A 675 2.21 0.41 3.68
C HIS A 675 3.09 -0.81 3.41
N ASP A 676 3.10 -1.78 4.32
CA ASP A 676 3.98 -2.94 4.22
C ASP A 676 3.62 -3.84 3.02
N ALA A 677 2.32 -4.00 2.71
CA ALA A 677 1.86 -4.73 1.53
C ALA A 677 2.22 -4.01 0.21
N LEU A 678 2.14 -2.68 0.18
CA LEU A 678 2.59 -1.89 -0.98
C LEU A 678 4.10 -1.94 -1.14
N ALA A 679 4.87 -1.98 -0.05
CA ALA A 679 6.31 -2.19 -0.13
C ALA A 679 6.63 -3.52 -0.81
N LEU A 680 5.94 -4.61 -0.46
CA LEU A 680 6.09 -5.91 -1.16
C LEU A 680 5.76 -5.80 -2.66
N LEU A 681 4.70 -5.08 -3.01
CA LEU A 681 4.32 -4.85 -4.42
C LEU A 681 5.40 -4.05 -5.17
N ILE A 682 5.94 -3.00 -4.56
CA ILE A 682 6.95 -2.11 -5.15
C ILE A 682 8.29 -2.81 -5.28
N ASP A 683 8.73 -3.51 -4.22
CA ASP A 683 10.02 -4.21 -4.18
C ASP A 683 10.00 -5.46 -5.06
N GLY A 684 8.81 -6.04 -5.27
CA GLY A 684 8.57 -7.10 -6.23
C GLY A 684 8.48 -6.64 -7.69
N ALA A 685 8.44 -5.34 -7.98
CA ALA A 685 8.24 -4.89 -9.35
C ALA A 685 9.45 -5.23 -10.25
N GLU A 686 9.19 -5.51 -11.55
CA GLU A 686 10.27 -5.64 -12.53
C GLU A 686 11.17 -4.39 -12.52
N GLN A 687 12.47 -4.59 -12.75
CA GLN A 687 13.41 -3.47 -12.79
C GLN A 687 13.00 -2.44 -13.85
N GLY A 688 12.77 -1.19 -13.42
CA GLY A 688 12.34 -0.10 -14.28
C GLY A 688 10.82 0.01 -14.47
N LYS A 689 10.01 -0.91 -13.93
CA LYS A 689 8.55 -0.74 -13.89
C LYS A 689 8.18 0.37 -12.92
N VAL A 690 7.34 1.31 -13.38
CA VAL A 690 6.71 2.33 -12.53
C VAL A 690 5.42 1.75 -11.96
N ILE A 691 5.27 1.81 -10.64
CA ILE A 691 4.08 1.40 -9.90
C ILE A 691 3.14 2.59 -9.76
N ASN A 692 1.92 2.46 -10.28
CA ASN A 692 0.91 3.51 -10.23
C ASN A 692 -0.08 3.24 -9.09
N ILE A 693 -0.16 4.17 -8.14
CA ILE A 693 -1.02 4.06 -6.96
C ILE A 693 -2.07 5.16 -7.03
N LEU A 694 -3.34 4.80 -6.84
CA LEU A 694 -4.46 5.73 -6.74
C LEU A 694 -5.06 5.69 -5.33
N GLU A 695 -4.98 6.79 -4.59
CA GLU A 695 -5.74 7.00 -3.36
C GLU A 695 -7.03 7.74 -3.68
N VAL A 696 -8.18 7.15 -3.32
CA VAL A 696 -9.51 7.73 -3.48
C VAL A 696 -10.03 8.26 -2.15
N GLY A 697 -10.58 9.48 -2.16
CA GLY A 697 -11.05 10.15 -0.96
C GLY A 697 -9.93 10.48 0.03
N GLY A 698 -8.81 11.02 -0.46
CA GLY A 698 -7.64 11.29 0.36
C GLY A 698 -7.89 12.27 1.52
N GLY A 699 -8.94 13.10 1.45
CA GLY A 699 -9.43 13.90 2.57
C GLY A 699 -8.34 14.76 3.23
N THR A 700 -8.17 14.60 4.54
CA THR A 700 -7.13 15.29 5.32
C THR A 700 -5.73 14.70 5.16
N GLY A 701 -5.57 13.61 4.39
CA GLY A 701 -4.30 12.95 4.08
C GLY A 701 -3.79 11.99 5.17
N LEU A 702 -4.69 11.36 5.92
CA LEU A 702 -4.31 10.42 7.00
C LEU A 702 -3.59 9.18 6.46
N LEU A 703 -4.15 8.52 5.45
CA LEU A 703 -3.52 7.39 4.78
C LEU A 703 -2.30 7.85 3.98
N THR A 704 -2.43 8.93 3.21
CA THR A 704 -1.33 9.53 2.43
C THR A 704 -0.04 9.70 3.24
N ARG A 705 -0.12 10.26 4.46
CA ARG A 705 1.06 10.50 5.32
C ARG A 705 1.78 9.21 5.70
N GLN A 706 1.06 8.11 5.90
CA GLN A 706 1.67 6.80 6.18
C GLN A 706 2.40 6.24 4.95
N LEU A 707 1.97 6.64 3.74
CA LEU A 707 2.49 6.12 2.47
C LEU A 707 3.54 7.01 1.82
N LEU A 708 3.81 8.21 2.35
CA LEU A 708 4.82 9.13 1.82
C LEU A 708 6.20 8.49 1.61
N PRO A 709 6.75 7.67 2.53
CA PRO A 709 8.05 7.03 2.32
C PRO A 709 8.10 6.13 1.07
N LEU A 710 6.96 5.57 0.66
CA LEU A 710 6.85 4.78 -0.57
C LEU A 710 6.61 5.69 -1.78
N ALA A 711 5.78 6.73 -1.63
CA ALA A 711 5.46 7.68 -2.69
C ALA A 711 6.69 8.47 -3.18
N GLU A 712 7.70 8.66 -2.33
CA GLU A 712 8.97 9.32 -2.67
C GLU A 712 9.94 8.43 -3.48
N ARG A 713 9.66 7.12 -3.60
CA ARG A 713 10.51 6.21 -4.38
C ARG A 713 10.44 6.54 -5.87
N ALA A 714 11.59 6.49 -6.54
CA ALA A 714 11.71 6.91 -7.94
C ALA A 714 10.86 6.09 -8.94
N ASN A 715 10.46 4.88 -8.57
CA ASN A 715 9.61 4.00 -9.37
C ASN A 715 8.14 4.02 -8.95
N VAL A 716 7.70 5.00 -8.16
CA VAL A 716 6.30 5.12 -7.72
C VAL A 716 5.67 6.39 -8.29
N ASN A 717 4.45 6.24 -8.83
CA ASN A 717 3.62 7.32 -9.30
C ASN A 717 2.33 7.36 -8.48
N TYR A 718 2.27 8.25 -7.49
CA TYR A 718 1.17 8.31 -6.54
C TYR A 718 0.15 9.39 -6.94
N TRP A 719 -1.14 9.02 -6.97
CA TRP A 719 -2.26 9.91 -7.24
C TRP A 719 -3.12 10.09 -6.00
N PHE A 720 -3.09 11.28 -5.42
CA PHE A 720 -4.02 11.73 -4.40
C PHE A 720 -5.29 12.27 -5.08
N THR A 721 -6.45 11.71 -4.75
CA THR A 721 -7.73 12.17 -5.29
C THR A 721 -8.79 12.37 -4.23
N ASP A 722 -9.64 13.36 -4.44
CA ASP A 722 -10.79 13.65 -3.58
C ASP A 722 -11.91 14.28 -4.42
N ILE A 723 -13.16 14.18 -3.97
CA ILE A 723 -14.28 14.87 -4.62
C ILE A 723 -14.29 16.37 -4.29
N GLY A 724 -13.79 16.75 -3.10
CA GLY A 724 -13.78 18.11 -2.58
C GLY A 724 -12.53 18.90 -2.98
N GLU A 725 -12.73 20.01 -3.68
CA GLU A 725 -11.63 20.94 -4.02
C GLU A 725 -10.97 21.58 -2.79
N TYR A 726 -11.66 21.64 -1.65
CA TYR A 726 -11.07 22.08 -0.38
C TYR A 726 -9.89 21.18 0.03
N PHE A 727 -10.09 19.86 0.06
CA PHE A 727 -9.06 18.89 0.43
C PHE A 727 -7.93 18.87 -0.59
N LEU A 728 -8.24 18.88 -1.89
CA LEU A 728 -7.22 18.99 -2.94
C LEU A 728 -6.41 20.29 -2.84
N GLY A 729 -7.05 21.40 -2.53
CA GLY A 729 -6.40 22.70 -2.33
C GLY A 729 -5.43 22.67 -1.15
N LYS A 730 -5.86 22.14 0.00
CA LYS A 730 -5.02 21.96 1.20
C LYS A 730 -3.86 21.01 0.93
N ALA A 731 -4.12 19.88 0.27
CA ALA A 731 -3.12 18.88 -0.04
C ALA A 731 -2.03 19.43 -0.99
N ARG A 732 -2.41 20.19 -2.03
CA ARG A 732 -1.47 20.88 -2.93
C ARG A 732 -0.60 21.94 -2.24
N GLN A 733 -1.10 22.55 -1.16
CA GLN A 733 -0.36 23.52 -0.36
C GLN A 733 0.54 22.87 0.69
N ASN A 734 0.37 21.58 0.98
CA ASN A 734 1.22 20.86 1.91
C ASN A 734 2.57 20.52 1.24
N PRO A 735 3.71 21.05 1.71
CA PRO A 735 5.02 20.75 1.13
C PRO A 735 5.42 19.27 1.24
N GLU A 736 4.89 18.53 2.23
CA GLU A 736 5.13 17.08 2.35
C GLU A 736 4.56 16.29 1.18
N PHE A 737 3.54 16.84 0.49
CA PHE A 737 2.83 16.16 -0.59
C PHE A 737 3.32 16.61 -1.98
N ALA A 738 4.46 17.29 -2.05
CA ALA A 738 4.98 17.86 -3.30
C ALA A 738 5.33 16.81 -4.38
N CYS A 739 5.59 15.56 -3.98
CA CYS A 739 5.86 14.45 -4.90
C CYS A 739 4.61 13.81 -5.51
N LEU A 740 3.41 14.17 -5.02
CA LEU A 740 2.15 13.52 -5.40
C LEU A 740 1.49 14.19 -6.61
N ASN A 741 0.69 13.41 -7.35
CA ASN A 741 -0.24 13.93 -8.35
C ASN A 741 -1.61 14.19 -7.72
N PHE A 742 -2.31 15.23 -8.15
CA PHE A 742 -3.60 15.62 -7.59
C PHE A 742 -4.69 15.67 -8.66
N LYS A 743 -5.83 15.02 -8.41
CA LYS A 743 -6.97 15.09 -9.33
C LYS A 743 -8.30 14.96 -8.59
N ALA A 744 -9.32 15.71 -9.04
CA ALA A 744 -10.67 15.50 -8.54
C ALA A 744 -11.23 14.17 -9.05
N PHE A 745 -11.83 13.38 -8.16
CA PHE A 745 -12.42 12.10 -8.52
C PHE A 745 -13.68 11.80 -7.70
N ASP A 746 -14.80 11.65 -8.40
CA ASP A 746 -16.06 11.18 -7.85
C ASP A 746 -16.19 9.68 -8.13
N ILE A 747 -15.96 8.86 -7.10
CA ILE A 747 -15.97 7.39 -7.20
C ILE A 747 -17.35 6.80 -7.51
N THR A 748 -18.42 7.61 -7.42
CA THR A 748 -19.79 7.18 -7.76
C THR A 748 -20.08 7.23 -9.26
N LYS A 749 -19.18 7.83 -10.05
CA LYS A 749 -19.33 8.02 -11.49
C LYS A 749 -18.29 7.21 -12.26
N ASP A 750 -18.58 6.97 -13.54
CA ASP A 750 -17.65 6.33 -14.48
C ASP A 750 -16.27 7.03 -14.44
N PRO A 751 -15.19 6.33 -14.05
CA PRO A 751 -13.85 6.93 -14.02
C PRO A 751 -13.35 7.34 -15.40
N LYS A 752 -13.75 6.63 -16.46
CA LYS A 752 -13.33 6.94 -17.83
C LYS A 752 -13.86 8.29 -18.27
N ALA A 753 -15.12 8.58 -17.96
CA ALA A 753 -15.72 9.90 -18.20
C ALA A 753 -15.01 11.03 -17.44
N GLN A 754 -14.33 10.71 -16.35
CA GLN A 754 -13.52 11.65 -15.54
C GLN A 754 -12.04 11.67 -15.98
N GLY A 755 -11.71 11.04 -17.10
CA GLY A 755 -10.36 11.04 -17.68
C GLY A 755 -9.37 10.13 -16.97
N PHE A 756 -9.84 9.09 -16.28
CA PHE A 756 -8.98 7.99 -15.85
C PHE A 756 -8.90 6.92 -16.95
N VAL A 757 -7.74 6.31 -17.10
CA VAL A 757 -7.51 5.26 -18.09
C VAL A 757 -7.78 3.91 -17.41
N PRO A 758 -8.68 3.06 -17.91
CA PRO A 758 -8.86 1.71 -17.37
C PRO A 758 -7.54 0.91 -17.43
N GLY A 759 -7.28 0.08 -16.42
CA GLY A 759 -6.07 -0.72 -16.34
C GLY A 759 -4.79 0.11 -16.23
N SER A 760 -4.81 1.20 -15.47
CA SER A 760 -3.65 2.10 -15.32
C SER A 760 -3.05 2.13 -13.92
N PHE A 761 -3.65 1.45 -12.94
CA PHE A 761 -3.18 1.46 -11.56
C PHE A 761 -2.84 0.05 -11.08
N ASP A 762 -1.67 -0.08 -10.45
CA ASP A 762 -1.24 -1.30 -9.77
C ASP A 762 -1.92 -1.44 -8.40
N ALA A 763 -2.26 -0.32 -7.75
CA ALA A 763 -3.04 -0.30 -6.52
C ALA A 763 -4.09 0.82 -6.48
N VAL A 764 -5.28 0.51 -5.94
CA VAL A 764 -6.33 1.48 -5.60
C VAL A 764 -6.60 1.40 -4.10
N LEU A 765 -6.46 2.53 -3.41
CA LEU A 765 -6.51 2.66 -1.97
C LEU A 765 -7.66 3.55 -1.54
N GLY A 766 -8.29 3.27 -0.40
CA GLY A 766 -9.30 4.14 0.19
C GLY A 766 -9.31 4.02 1.71
N LEU A 767 -9.58 5.14 2.38
CA LEU A 767 -9.78 5.20 3.83
C LEU A 767 -11.11 5.88 4.12
N ASN A 768 -12.07 5.14 4.68
CA ASN A 768 -13.37 5.64 5.14
C ASN A 768 -14.08 6.50 4.08
N VAL A 769 -14.21 5.97 2.86
CA VAL A 769 -14.72 6.73 1.70
C VAL A 769 -15.82 5.99 0.95
N VAL A 770 -15.73 4.67 0.80
CA VAL A 770 -16.65 3.91 -0.04
C VAL A 770 -18.02 3.79 0.63
N HIS A 771 -18.08 3.72 1.97
CA HIS A 771 -19.35 3.74 2.70
C HIS A 771 -20.16 5.03 2.46
N ALA A 772 -19.51 6.16 2.13
CA ALA A 772 -20.15 7.45 1.89
C ALA A 772 -20.72 7.58 0.45
N THR A 773 -21.17 6.48 -0.14
CA THR A 773 -21.73 6.41 -1.50
C THR A 773 -23.12 5.80 -1.52
N ARG A 774 -23.87 6.01 -2.61
CA ARG A 774 -25.25 5.50 -2.76
C ARG A 774 -25.32 3.97 -2.84
N ASP A 775 -24.34 3.37 -3.50
CA ASP A 775 -24.27 1.94 -3.78
C ASP A 775 -22.81 1.50 -3.63
N ILE A 776 -22.51 0.71 -2.59
CA ILE A 776 -21.15 0.23 -2.33
C ILE A 776 -20.72 -0.72 -3.46
N GLY A 777 -21.59 -1.63 -3.90
CA GLY A 777 -21.28 -2.58 -4.98
C GLY A 777 -20.99 -1.85 -6.28
N GLY A 778 -21.86 -0.91 -6.67
CA GLY A 778 -21.65 -0.06 -7.85
C GLY A 778 -20.38 0.79 -7.77
N THR A 779 -20.01 1.28 -6.58
CA THR A 779 -18.77 2.04 -6.37
C THR A 779 -17.53 1.15 -6.52
N VAL A 780 -17.54 -0.05 -5.93
CA VAL A 780 -16.49 -1.05 -6.11
C VAL A 780 -16.35 -1.42 -7.59
N ASP A 781 -17.46 -1.57 -8.31
CA ASP A 781 -17.48 -1.84 -9.75
C ASP A 781 -16.98 -0.68 -10.60
N ASN A 782 -17.10 0.58 -10.15
CA ASN A 782 -16.46 1.72 -10.80
C ASN A 782 -14.95 1.71 -10.60
N LEU A 783 -14.46 1.35 -9.41
CA LEU A 783 -13.04 1.36 -9.08
C LEU A 783 -12.28 0.18 -9.70
N LYS A 784 -12.89 -1.00 -9.79
CA LYS A 784 -12.28 -2.23 -10.29
C LYS A 784 -11.63 -2.09 -11.68
N PRO A 785 -12.27 -1.49 -12.72
CA PRO A 785 -11.67 -1.30 -14.04
C PRO A 785 -10.41 -0.43 -14.08
N LEU A 786 -10.11 0.33 -13.02
CA LEU A 786 -8.89 1.13 -12.95
C LEU A 786 -7.63 0.28 -12.71
N LEU A 787 -7.81 -0.92 -12.15
CA LEU A 787 -6.72 -1.84 -11.83
C LEU A 787 -6.20 -2.53 -13.09
N VAL A 788 -4.88 -2.65 -13.19
CA VAL A 788 -4.23 -3.60 -14.11
C VAL A 788 -4.56 -5.04 -13.72
N PRO A 789 -4.53 -6.02 -14.64
CA PRO A 789 -4.57 -7.43 -14.26
C PRO A 789 -3.49 -7.74 -13.20
N GLY A 790 -3.88 -8.38 -12.11
CA GLY A 790 -3.03 -8.61 -10.92
C GLY A 790 -2.96 -7.43 -9.94
N GLY A 791 -3.53 -6.28 -10.25
CA GLY A 791 -3.58 -5.10 -9.37
C GLY A 791 -4.45 -5.32 -8.14
N VAL A 792 -4.20 -4.54 -7.10
CA VAL A 792 -4.83 -4.73 -5.78
C VAL A 792 -5.66 -3.53 -5.34
N MET A 793 -6.85 -3.79 -4.81
CA MET A 793 -7.66 -2.81 -4.08
C MET A 793 -7.48 -3.02 -2.58
N MET A 794 -7.24 -1.95 -1.83
CA MET A 794 -7.13 -1.97 -0.37
C MET A 794 -7.99 -0.86 0.23
N LEU A 795 -9.06 -1.23 0.92
CA LEU A 795 -10.00 -0.30 1.54
C LEU A 795 -9.97 -0.46 3.05
N ILE A 796 -9.66 0.63 3.76
CA ILE A 796 -9.76 0.70 5.22
C ILE A 796 -11.09 1.35 5.55
N GLU A 797 -12.01 0.61 6.16
CA GLU A 797 -13.40 1.05 6.33
C GLU A 797 -13.91 0.75 7.73
N ALA A 798 -14.58 1.73 8.35
CA ALA A 798 -15.35 1.51 9.57
C ALA A 798 -16.40 0.42 9.33
N CYS A 799 -16.57 -0.49 10.29
CA CYS A 799 -17.45 -1.65 10.15
C CYS A 799 -18.43 -1.84 11.31
N LYS A 800 -18.31 -1.06 12.38
CA LYS A 800 -19.20 -1.09 13.55
C LYS A 800 -20.04 0.19 13.63
N PRO A 801 -21.39 0.10 13.54
CA PRO A 801 -22.25 1.25 13.81
C PRO A 801 -22.09 1.71 15.27
N GLN A 802 -21.86 3.00 15.47
CA GLN A 802 -21.72 3.61 16.79
C GLN A 802 -22.62 4.83 16.91
N ARG A 803 -23.40 4.92 17.99
CA ARG A 803 -24.40 5.99 18.18
C ARG A 803 -23.77 7.38 18.14
N TRP A 804 -22.63 7.56 18.79
CA TRP A 804 -21.95 8.85 18.83
C TRP A 804 -21.44 9.29 17.44
N VAL A 805 -21.02 8.33 16.60
CA VAL A 805 -20.59 8.59 15.22
C VAL A 805 -21.77 9.09 14.40
N ASP A 806 -22.93 8.42 14.47
CA ASP A 806 -24.16 8.87 13.81
C ASP A 806 -24.59 10.26 14.29
N MET A 807 -24.40 10.56 15.58
CA MET A 807 -24.73 11.88 16.13
C MET A 807 -23.77 13.00 15.68
N VAL A 808 -22.55 12.68 15.25
CA VAL A 808 -21.63 13.66 14.68
C VAL A 808 -21.80 13.70 13.16
N TRP A 809 -21.48 12.60 12.49
CA TRP A 809 -21.43 12.51 11.03
C TRP A 809 -22.81 12.50 10.37
N GLY A 810 -23.88 12.23 11.11
CA GLY A 810 -25.24 12.39 10.60
C GLY A 810 -25.62 13.83 10.21
N LEU A 811 -24.81 14.83 10.56
CA LEU A 811 -24.93 16.21 10.06
C LEU A 811 -24.39 16.37 8.62
N ALA A 812 -23.58 15.43 8.14
CA ALA A 812 -23.15 15.37 6.74
C ALA A 812 -24.20 14.61 5.91
N GLU A 813 -24.71 15.23 4.84
CA GLU A 813 -25.69 14.58 3.95
C GLU A 813 -25.14 13.26 3.36
N GLY A 814 -23.83 13.22 3.08
CA GLY A 814 -23.09 12.05 2.62
C GLY A 814 -23.23 10.81 3.50
N TRP A 815 -23.51 10.96 4.79
CA TRP A 815 -23.71 9.83 5.72
C TRP A 815 -25.01 9.05 5.42
N TRP A 816 -25.98 9.70 4.77
CA TRP A 816 -27.34 9.17 4.59
C TRP A 816 -27.69 8.85 3.13
N VAL A 817 -26.73 8.94 2.20
CA VAL A 817 -27.00 8.82 0.75
C VAL A 817 -27.24 7.39 0.27
N PHE A 818 -27.04 6.37 1.12
CA PHE A 818 -27.16 4.97 0.71
C PHE A 818 -28.57 4.56 0.26
N GLU A 819 -28.65 3.83 -0.86
CA GLU A 819 -29.89 3.36 -1.51
C GLU A 819 -29.87 1.85 -1.84
N ASP A 820 -28.75 1.17 -1.61
CA ASP A 820 -28.53 -0.27 -1.73
C ASP A 820 -29.16 -1.05 -0.55
N HIS A 821 -30.49 -0.98 -0.46
CA HIS A 821 -31.27 -1.53 0.66
C HIS A 821 -31.23 -3.05 0.81
N ASN A 822 -30.66 -3.79 -0.14
CA ASN A 822 -30.33 -5.21 -0.02
C ASN A 822 -29.06 -5.46 0.81
N LEU A 823 -28.23 -4.43 1.00
CA LEU A 823 -26.99 -4.45 1.75
C LEU A 823 -27.07 -3.59 3.03
N ARG A 824 -27.56 -2.34 2.88
CA ARG A 824 -27.61 -1.34 3.96
C ARG A 824 -29.03 -0.93 4.31
N HIS A 825 -29.41 -1.15 5.56
CA HIS A 825 -30.74 -0.80 6.06
C HIS A 825 -30.77 0.48 6.89
N LYS A 826 -29.91 0.58 7.91
CA LYS A 826 -29.95 1.65 8.92
C LYS A 826 -28.67 2.48 9.04
N SER A 827 -27.55 1.94 8.60
CA SER A 827 -26.22 2.54 8.77
C SER A 827 -25.48 2.56 7.43
N PRO A 828 -24.65 3.58 7.16
CA PRO A 828 -23.83 3.61 5.94
C PRO A 828 -22.70 2.59 5.95
N VAL A 829 -22.25 2.14 7.13
CA VAL A 829 -21.19 1.15 7.29
C VAL A 829 -21.74 -0.27 7.28
N ILE A 830 -20.90 -1.23 6.86
CA ILE A 830 -21.25 -2.65 6.79
C ILE A 830 -20.22 -3.48 7.56
N ASN A 831 -20.65 -4.62 8.08
CA ASN A 831 -19.79 -5.51 8.85
C ASN A 831 -18.72 -6.20 7.95
N PRO A 832 -17.69 -6.83 8.54
CA PRO A 832 -16.60 -7.44 7.78
C PRO A 832 -17.05 -8.51 6.76
N TYR A 833 -18.06 -9.32 7.10
CA TYR A 833 -18.58 -10.36 6.20
C TYR A 833 -19.31 -9.77 5.00
N ALA A 834 -19.98 -8.64 5.18
CA ALA A 834 -20.65 -7.93 4.10
C ALA A 834 -19.62 -7.32 3.12
N TRP A 835 -18.50 -6.78 3.63
CA TRP A 835 -17.38 -6.34 2.78
C TRP A 835 -16.81 -7.49 1.95
N GLU A 836 -16.53 -8.64 2.57
CA GLU A 836 -16.03 -9.82 1.87
C GLU A 836 -16.98 -10.28 0.76
N LYS A 837 -18.29 -10.28 1.05
CA LYS A 837 -19.33 -10.62 0.08
C LYS A 837 -19.38 -9.64 -1.08
N VAL A 838 -19.35 -8.33 -0.81
CA VAL A 838 -19.40 -7.28 -1.86
C VAL A 838 -18.23 -7.42 -2.82
N LEU A 839 -17.02 -7.59 -2.30
CA LEU A 839 -15.82 -7.75 -3.12
C LEU A 839 -15.88 -9.06 -3.94
N SER A 840 -16.35 -10.16 -3.33
CA SER A 840 -16.51 -11.44 -4.02
C SER A 840 -17.54 -11.36 -5.16
N ASP A 841 -18.70 -10.74 -4.90
CA ASP A 841 -19.77 -10.57 -5.89
C ASP A 841 -19.36 -9.62 -7.03
N SER A 842 -18.44 -8.70 -6.76
CA SER A 842 -17.86 -7.80 -7.77
C SER A 842 -16.87 -8.52 -8.71
N GLY A 843 -16.61 -9.81 -8.51
CA GLY A 843 -15.84 -10.64 -9.43
C GLY A 843 -14.32 -10.45 -9.33
N PHE A 844 -13.81 -10.04 -8.17
CA PHE A 844 -12.39 -10.13 -7.87
C PHE A 844 -11.95 -11.60 -7.76
N GLY A 845 -10.70 -11.87 -8.16
CA GLY A 845 -10.18 -13.23 -8.21
C GLY A 845 -9.80 -13.78 -6.86
N GLU A 846 -9.27 -12.92 -5.98
CA GLU A 846 -9.04 -13.23 -4.57
C GLU A 846 -9.45 -12.06 -3.67
N VAL A 847 -10.04 -12.38 -2.52
CA VAL A 847 -10.58 -11.42 -1.54
C VAL A 847 -10.13 -11.83 -0.15
N GLN A 848 -9.68 -10.86 0.64
CA GLN A 848 -9.29 -11.02 2.04
C GLN A 848 -9.83 -9.84 2.85
N VAL A 849 -10.44 -10.10 4.00
CA VAL A 849 -10.88 -9.05 4.93
C VAL A 849 -10.25 -9.30 6.29
N LEU A 850 -9.48 -8.31 6.74
CA LEU A 850 -8.83 -8.27 8.04
C LEU A 850 -9.68 -7.46 9.03
N PRO A 851 -9.82 -7.91 10.28
CA PRO A 851 -9.22 -9.12 10.85
C PRO A 851 -9.84 -10.40 10.24
N ASN A 852 -9.04 -11.45 10.05
CA ASN A 852 -9.49 -12.67 9.35
C ASN A 852 -10.20 -13.68 10.27
N SER A 853 -10.12 -13.52 11.59
CA SER A 853 -10.76 -14.40 12.55
C SER A 853 -12.18 -13.95 12.90
N ASP A 854 -13.10 -14.90 13.10
CA ASP A 854 -14.48 -14.57 13.47
C ASP A 854 -14.55 -13.72 14.74
N ALA A 855 -13.79 -14.09 15.78
CA ALA A 855 -13.74 -13.32 17.03
C ALA A 855 -13.27 -11.88 16.78
N GLY A 856 -12.20 -11.70 16.00
CA GLY A 856 -11.72 -10.37 15.62
C GLY A 856 -12.75 -9.58 14.82
N ARG A 857 -13.50 -10.23 13.92
CA ARG A 857 -14.54 -9.58 13.09
C ARG A 857 -15.73 -9.09 13.90
N PHE A 858 -16.11 -9.78 14.97
CA PHE A 858 -17.21 -9.34 15.84
C PHE A 858 -16.85 -8.12 16.69
N GLU A 859 -15.56 -7.99 17.04
CA GLU A 859 -15.06 -6.89 17.88
C GLU A 859 -14.49 -5.72 17.06
N ALA A 860 -14.29 -5.91 15.75
CA ALA A 860 -13.71 -4.92 14.85
C ALA A 860 -14.53 -3.63 14.77
N ASP A 861 -13.85 -2.51 14.95
CA ASP A 861 -14.32 -1.15 14.71
C ASP A 861 -14.07 -0.70 13.26
N CYS A 862 -12.95 -1.12 12.67
CA CYS A 862 -12.66 -1.00 11.25
C CYS A 862 -12.09 -2.31 10.65
N VAL A 863 -12.12 -2.40 9.33
CA VAL A 863 -11.55 -3.49 8.54
C VAL A 863 -10.53 -2.99 7.55
N LEU A 864 -9.62 -3.89 7.14
CA LEU A 864 -8.90 -3.76 5.88
C LEU A 864 -9.45 -4.80 4.90
N ALA A 865 -10.20 -4.33 3.91
CA ALA A 865 -10.77 -5.15 2.85
C ALA A 865 -9.86 -5.09 1.61
N VAL A 866 -9.30 -6.23 1.24
CA VAL A 866 -8.29 -6.37 0.18
C VAL A 866 -8.81 -7.28 -0.91
N ALA A 867 -8.71 -6.84 -2.17
CA ALA A 867 -9.15 -7.65 -3.30
C ALA A 867 -8.17 -7.54 -4.47
N GLN A 868 -7.89 -8.66 -5.12
CA GLN A 868 -6.98 -8.72 -6.26
C GLN A 868 -7.75 -8.94 -7.56
N TYR A 869 -7.47 -8.08 -8.54
CA TYR A 869 -8.06 -8.16 -9.87
C TYR A 869 -7.35 -9.24 -10.71
N GLN A 870 -8.11 -10.05 -11.44
CA GLN A 870 -7.59 -11.13 -12.31
C GLN A 870 -7.61 -10.74 -13.78
#